data_AF-A0A1J5EAN5-F1
#
_entry.id   AF-A0A1J5EAN5-F1
#
_cell.length_a   1.000
_cell.length_b   1.000
_cell.length_c   1.000
_cell.angle_alpha   90.00
_cell.angle_beta   90.00
_cell.angle_gamma   90.00
#
_symmetry.space_group_name_H-M   'P 1'
#
loop_
_entity.id
_entity.type
_entity.pdbx_description
1 polymer ?
#
loop_
_entity_poly.entity_id
_entity_poly.type
_entity_poly.pdbx_seq_one_letter_code
_entity_poly.pdbx_strand_id
1 'polypeptide(L)'
;MSVVVTSFAQMVEFPLGSLVIDVTKDPYNAKGDGKVDDTEAIQQALDDHPDGDFIIYLPHGVYKISKQLSWPRADEPEKSYRRTILQGESMGGTILMLEDNCRGFENPETPRALLYTGVGPLPRYRNAIRDISLRTGKGNPGAIGIRFNAATQGTILNVKIYSGDGAGVAGIDMGFAENIGPLLVKNVEIKGFDVGIFTRTPFFGMTLEHIYLSEQKKYGIENHDQALTIRNLRSRNAVPAIYNSGEHAMLTLIDGTLEYVPGKIKEKIPAIINEAGLFVRAVSTSKYNQAIEDNSSHGGKGLKGPEIMEYASASTEFLCHTPPSSIKLPVAETMETSQQPAAQWVGIQGDYGGTVSDGTDDSKAIQQAIDDGAETIYFSPGGRYTINKDIHVRKRLRRILGTEARIDGTGKFIIDDGTFNEITIERFSAFGNGIKHLSGRTLILKNMSTKSYESDTLGAGDLYLEDVAINTMTINLQHVWARQLYMNYDNGTKIINNGGIVWILGLTAENGNTVLHNRDQGEVEIAGIHVISNAKAKTRPLFVNDSANLSIEGLRETAMQGNAFQKIVEETRKGESKTLFSDDLEKGPSGGVFLPLYVGYIPKTGVNTPPIPEAPEDKIVILPDNAKLSGQVTDDGRADGLCSVPVEWSKISGPGKIVFADHRAYNTEASFTFSGRYHVEFSAHDGKMKGADTVRIYVFDRRTTTQDHNGDNVSSGRGMDTWISEFDAYTPHGSDSVLHIGNASSNSAKIYLKFDISGLPGPVSDAALQLNMDMQSINKPIEWNVFGLLEDPAISTYGEDKLGVEWQESKLTWANAPGNLNLPGDAYIVRQNRGGGIDPRYTKHLGVLTLDPKAPFGAFLRNPSFTEFMKRKHKSGLFTIILSAVSPKDTGLVVTSRDAGKAGAPVLYVSYFDSNKTVGGDVMQGGFQMGKVNIDIYTLACSFDLTIGQPQFVQIEIYNEFGKRMMIVAEQEMESEKAMTFKFNAKTFPTGKYKVKVVGEAFQKEQGFYILN
;
A
#
# COMPACT_ATOMS: atom_id res chain seq x y z
N MET A 1 26.25 -20.04 -14.26
CA MET A 1 26.80 -20.89 -15.34
C MET A 1 26.45 -22.34 -15.04
N SER A 2 25.45 -22.88 -15.74
CA SER A 2 25.47 -24.22 -16.34
C SER A 2 24.44 -24.11 -17.45
N VAL A 3 24.91 -23.72 -18.63
CA VAL A 3 24.06 -23.49 -19.80
C VAL A 3 23.61 -24.87 -20.27
N VAL A 4 22.32 -25.17 -20.11
CA VAL A 4 21.67 -26.27 -20.84
C VAL A 4 21.66 -25.84 -22.30
N VAL A 5 22.75 -26.14 -22.99
CA VAL A 5 22.83 -26.15 -24.44
C VAL A 5 22.14 -27.43 -24.91
N THR A 6 21.25 -27.26 -25.90
CA THR A 6 20.65 -28.25 -26.82
C THR A 6 19.53 -29.18 -26.34
N SER A 7 18.28 -28.79 -26.62
CA SER A 7 17.21 -29.70 -27.10
C SER A 7 16.36 -29.14 -28.26
N PHE A 8 16.77 -28.04 -28.92
CA PHE A 8 15.95 -27.25 -29.85
C PHE A 8 15.70 -27.83 -31.26
N ALA A 9 15.70 -29.14 -31.44
CA ALA A 9 15.31 -29.73 -32.73
C ALA A 9 14.51 -31.01 -32.50
N GLN A 10 13.41 -30.91 -31.75
CA GLN A 10 12.39 -31.95 -31.83
C GLN A 10 11.61 -31.72 -33.13
N MET A 11 11.73 -32.66 -34.06
CA MET A 11 10.89 -32.71 -35.25
C MET A 11 9.49 -33.14 -34.81
N VAL A 12 8.49 -32.35 -35.17
CA VAL A 12 7.08 -32.68 -34.93
C VAL A 12 6.67 -33.73 -35.96
N GLU A 13 6.38 -34.94 -35.50
CA GLU A 13 5.92 -36.03 -36.35
C GLU A 13 4.49 -36.43 -35.99
N PHE A 14 3.75 -36.96 -36.96
CA PHE A 14 2.43 -37.54 -36.78
C PHE A 14 2.39 -38.97 -37.35
N PRO A 15 1.60 -39.89 -36.76
CA PRO A 15 1.50 -41.25 -37.25
C PRO A 15 0.93 -41.30 -38.67
N LEU A 16 1.35 -42.30 -39.43
CA LEU A 16 0.76 -42.59 -40.74
C LEU A 16 -0.74 -42.85 -40.58
N GLY A 17 -1.59 -42.17 -41.36
CA GLY A 17 -3.04 -42.29 -41.23
C GLY A 17 -3.67 -41.41 -40.14
N SER A 18 -2.92 -40.50 -39.53
CA SER A 18 -3.43 -39.50 -38.57
C SER A 18 -4.41 -38.48 -39.15
N LEU A 19 -4.65 -38.45 -40.46
CA LEU A 19 -5.50 -37.47 -41.16
C LEU A 19 -5.05 -36.00 -41.01
N VAL A 20 -3.81 -35.77 -40.56
CA VAL A 20 -3.16 -34.46 -40.65
C VAL A 20 -2.91 -34.11 -42.12
N ILE A 21 -3.09 -32.83 -42.47
CA ILE A 21 -3.06 -32.36 -43.84
C ILE A 21 -1.63 -31.98 -44.22
N ASP A 22 -0.88 -32.94 -44.77
CA ASP A 22 0.47 -32.70 -45.30
C ASP A 22 0.38 -32.05 -46.69
N VAL A 23 0.78 -30.77 -46.77
CA VAL A 23 0.69 -29.98 -48.01
C VAL A 23 1.56 -30.53 -49.16
N THR A 24 2.53 -31.40 -48.88
CA THR A 24 3.39 -32.01 -49.91
C THR A 24 2.77 -33.24 -50.56
N LYS A 25 1.65 -33.74 -50.01
CA LYS A 25 0.91 -34.88 -50.55
C LYS A 25 -0.25 -34.43 -51.43
N ASP A 26 -0.82 -35.39 -52.16
CA ASP A 26 -2.05 -35.18 -52.91
C ASP A 26 -3.19 -34.75 -51.96
N PRO A 27 -4.03 -33.77 -52.33
CA PRO A 27 -4.10 -33.06 -53.62
C PRO A 27 -3.17 -31.84 -53.79
N TYR A 28 -2.54 -31.36 -52.72
CA TYR A 28 -1.86 -30.05 -52.69
C TYR A 28 -0.49 -30.05 -53.36
N ASN A 29 0.30 -31.12 -53.18
CA ASN A 29 1.56 -31.36 -53.89
C ASN A 29 2.61 -30.22 -53.82
N ALA A 30 2.59 -29.41 -52.76
CA ALA A 30 3.58 -28.36 -52.48
C ALA A 30 5.01 -28.93 -52.49
N LYS A 31 5.97 -28.16 -52.99
CA LYS A 31 7.34 -28.64 -53.24
C LYS A 31 8.27 -28.42 -52.07
N GLY A 32 8.18 -27.28 -51.38
CA GLY A 32 9.08 -26.95 -50.28
C GLY A 32 10.56 -26.88 -50.71
N ASP A 33 10.85 -26.60 -51.98
CA ASP A 33 12.21 -26.61 -52.55
C ASP A 33 12.87 -25.21 -52.64
N GLY A 34 12.15 -24.18 -52.22
CA GLY A 34 12.54 -22.77 -52.23
C GLY A 34 12.52 -22.11 -53.60
N LYS A 35 12.05 -22.82 -54.63
CA LYS A 35 12.07 -22.38 -56.03
C LYS A 35 10.67 -22.29 -56.60
N VAL A 36 9.90 -23.36 -56.48
CA VAL A 36 8.50 -23.40 -56.93
C VAL A 36 7.66 -22.56 -55.98
N ASP A 37 6.76 -21.77 -56.56
CA ASP A 37 5.79 -21.00 -55.79
C ASP A 37 4.71 -21.93 -55.23
N ASP A 38 4.72 -22.14 -53.92
CA ASP A 38 3.82 -23.03 -53.19
C ASP A 38 2.58 -22.29 -52.66
N THR A 39 2.38 -21.02 -53.01
CA THR A 39 1.30 -20.16 -52.46
C THR A 39 -0.06 -20.81 -52.63
N GLU A 40 -0.42 -21.19 -53.87
CA GLU A 40 -1.76 -21.72 -54.17
C GLU A 40 -1.95 -23.12 -53.55
N ALA A 41 -0.90 -23.93 -53.48
CA ALA A 41 -0.96 -25.25 -52.85
C ALA A 41 -1.28 -25.16 -51.35
N ILE A 42 -0.59 -24.26 -50.64
CA ILE A 42 -0.79 -24.05 -49.20
C ILE A 42 -2.11 -23.34 -48.94
N GLN A 43 -2.47 -22.35 -49.76
CA GLN A 43 -3.75 -21.66 -49.63
C GLN A 43 -4.93 -22.60 -49.86
N GLN A 44 -4.85 -23.49 -50.86
CA GLN A 44 -5.88 -24.50 -51.09
C GLN A 44 -6.02 -25.45 -49.89
N ALA A 45 -4.92 -25.86 -49.26
CA ALA A 45 -4.98 -26.67 -48.04
C ALA A 45 -5.67 -25.96 -46.87
N LEU A 46 -5.51 -24.64 -46.76
CA LEU A 46 -6.27 -23.83 -45.79
C LEU A 46 -7.76 -23.75 -46.17
N ASP A 47 -8.05 -23.43 -47.44
CA ASP A 47 -9.40 -23.19 -47.95
C ASP A 47 -10.28 -24.45 -47.96
N ASP A 48 -9.69 -25.64 -48.06
CA ASP A 48 -10.41 -26.92 -47.98
C ASP A 48 -10.86 -27.28 -46.55
N HIS A 49 -10.33 -26.60 -45.53
CA HIS A 49 -10.54 -26.96 -44.12
C HIS A 49 -11.00 -25.78 -43.21
N PRO A 50 -12.06 -25.04 -43.57
CA PRO A 50 -12.58 -23.95 -42.74
C PRO A 50 -13.25 -24.44 -41.46
N ASP A 51 -12.97 -23.79 -40.33
CA ASP A 51 -13.56 -24.09 -39.01
C ASP A 51 -13.48 -25.56 -38.58
N GLY A 52 -12.44 -26.27 -39.03
CA GLY A 52 -12.40 -27.73 -38.96
C GLY A 52 -11.64 -28.32 -37.78
N ASP A 53 -10.86 -27.52 -37.03
CA ASP A 53 -9.83 -28.05 -36.11
C ASP A 53 -8.87 -29.03 -36.82
N PHE A 54 -8.48 -28.72 -38.07
CA PHE A 54 -7.45 -29.47 -38.78
C PHE A 54 -6.08 -28.81 -38.60
N ILE A 55 -5.05 -29.67 -38.65
CA ILE A 55 -3.65 -29.26 -38.69
C ILE A 55 -3.22 -29.25 -40.16
N ILE A 56 -2.93 -28.05 -40.68
CA ILE A 56 -2.23 -27.87 -41.95
C ILE A 56 -0.74 -27.97 -41.67
N TYR A 57 -0.14 -29.06 -42.14
CA TYR A 57 1.22 -29.46 -41.80
C TYR A 57 2.18 -29.20 -42.95
N LEU A 58 3.27 -28.50 -42.62
CA LEU A 58 4.37 -28.20 -43.54
C LEU A 58 5.61 -28.98 -43.09
N PRO A 59 5.95 -30.09 -43.78
CA PRO A 59 7.22 -30.77 -43.58
C PRO A 59 8.45 -29.86 -43.66
N HIS A 60 9.61 -30.39 -43.30
CA HIS A 60 10.88 -29.69 -43.51
C HIS A 60 11.02 -29.26 -44.97
N GLY A 61 11.21 -27.97 -45.20
CA GLY A 61 11.31 -27.40 -46.54
C GLY A 61 11.33 -25.89 -46.53
N VAL A 62 11.68 -25.32 -47.68
CA VAL A 62 11.56 -23.88 -47.95
C VAL A 62 10.40 -23.68 -48.91
N TYR A 63 9.31 -23.10 -48.44
CA TYR A 63 8.11 -22.87 -49.21
C TYR A 63 8.12 -21.42 -49.71
N LYS A 64 8.41 -21.24 -51.00
CA LYS A 64 8.38 -19.91 -51.61
C LYS A 64 6.92 -19.49 -51.79
N ILE A 65 6.59 -18.28 -51.38
CA ILE A 65 5.27 -17.69 -51.58
C ILE A 65 5.37 -16.30 -52.24
N SER A 66 4.37 -15.93 -53.02
CA SER A 66 4.28 -14.66 -53.77
C SER A 66 3.05 -13.84 -53.40
N LYS A 67 2.24 -14.30 -52.44
CA LYS A 67 1.06 -13.59 -51.91
C LYS A 67 0.87 -13.90 -50.43
N GLN A 68 -0.02 -13.14 -49.78
CA GLN A 68 -0.49 -13.41 -48.43
C GLN A 68 -1.21 -14.77 -48.38
N LEU A 69 -0.89 -15.59 -47.38
CA LEU A 69 -1.71 -16.73 -46.97
C LEU A 69 -2.75 -16.27 -45.95
N SER A 70 -4.01 -16.64 -46.19
CA SER A 70 -5.14 -16.25 -45.35
C SER A 70 -5.79 -17.48 -44.74
N TRP A 71 -6.19 -17.38 -43.47
CA TRP A 71 -7.08 -18.36 -42.89
C TRP A 71 -8.39 -18.35 -43.70
N PRO A 72 -9.07 -19.49 -43.78
CA PRO A 72 -10.17 -19.66 -44.72
C PRO A 72 -11.44 -18.96 -44.24
N ARG A 73 -12.27 -18.54 -45.20
CA ARG A 73 -13.67 -18.19 -44.93
C ARG A 73 -14.48 -19.47 -44.91
N ALA A 74 -15.45 -19.52 -43.99
CA ALA A 74 -16.45 -20.57 -43.96
C ALA A 74 -17.74 -20.06 -44.63
N ASP A 75 -18.65 -20.98 -44.99
CA ASP A 75 -19.96 -20.65 -45.53
C ASP A 75 -20.76 -19.73 -44.59
N GLU A 76 -20.65 -20.00 -43.30
CA GLU A 76 -21.20 -19.16 -42.23
C GLU A 76 -20.17 -18.09 -41.81
N PRO A 77 -20.49 -16.78 -41.92
CA PRO A 77 -19.56 -15.70 -41.58
C PRO A 77 -18.97 -15.80 -40.15
N GLU A 78 -19.74 -16.30 -39.19
CA GLU A 78 -19.35 -16.53 -37.80
C GLU A 78 -18.33 -17.67 -37.60
N LYS A 79 -18.23 -18.56 -38.58
CA LYS A 79 -17.28 -19.67 -38.62
C LYS A 79 -16.01 -19.32 -39.40
N SER A 80 -15.96 -18.18 -40.07
CA SER A 80 -14.78 -17.76 -40.82
C SER A 80 -13.58 -17.47 -39.92
N TYR A 81 -12.39 -17.81 -40.41
CA TYR A 81 -11.09 -17.44 -39.82
C TYR A 81 -10.82 -17.97 -38.41
N ARG A 82 -11.36 -19.14 -38.05
CA ARG A 82 -11.16 -19.73 -36.72
C ARG A 82 -10.84 -21.23 -36.84
N ARG A 83 -10.38 -21.81 -35.73
CA ARG A 83 -10.11 -23.26 -35.59
C ARG A 83 -9.24 -23.81 -36.72
N THR A 84 -8.24 -23.02 -37.09
CA THR A 84 -7.28 -23.33 -38.16
C THR A 84 -5.86 -23.28 -37.59
N ILE A 85 -5.14 -24.40 -37.72
CA ILE A 85 -3.81 -24.61 -37.14
C ILE A 85 -2.82 -24.79 -38.28
N LEU A 86 -1.79 -23.95 -38.34
CA LEU A 86 -0.64 -24.11 -39.23
C LEU A 86 0.56 -24.57 -38.41
N GLN A 87 1.13 -25.71 -38.79
CA GLN A 87 2.18 -26.39 -38.04
C GLN A 87 3.32 -26.76 -38.98
N GLY A 88 4.51 -26.20 -38.75
CA GLY A 88 5.71 -26.72 -39.37
C GLY A 88 6.24 -27.96 -38.64
N GLU A 89 7.10 -28.72 -39.32
CA GLU A 89 7.84 -29.83 -38.72
C GLU A 89 8.81 -29.35 -37.65
N SER A 90 9.45 -28.20 -37.86
CA SER A 90 10.35 -27.60 -36.88
C SER A 90 10.58 -26.11 -37.13
N MET A 91 10.82 -25.37 -36.06
CA MET A 91 11.14 -23.94 -36.09
C MET A 91 12.33 -23.62 -37.02
N GLY A 92 13.31 -24.52 -37.16
CA GLY A 92 14.51 -24.30 -37.98
C GLY A 92 14.47 -24.91 -39.38
N GLY A 93 13.66 -25.94 -39.61
CA GLY A 93 13.62 -26.70 -40.86
C GLY A 93 12.45 -26.34 -41.78
N THR A 94 11.36 -25.79 -41.25
CA THR A 94 10.21 -25.35 -42.05
C THR A 94 10.24 -23.83 -42.21
N ILE A 95 10.39 -23.36 -43.45
CA ILE A 95 10.55 -21.92 -43.75
C ILE A 95 9.52 -21.50 -44.80
N LEU A 96 8.65 -20.54 -44.45
CA LEU A 96 7.87 -19.78 -45.43
C LEU A 96 8.66 -18.55 -45.86
N MET A 97 8.89 -18.41 -47.17
CA MET A 97 9.74 -17.36 -47.73
C MET A 97 8.97 -16.54 -48.77
N LEU A 98 8.73 -15.27 -48.47
CA LEU A 98 8.19 -14.31 -49.42
C LEU A 98 9.23 -13.99 -50.50
N GLU A 99 8.77 -13.85 -51.74
CA GLU A 99 9.58 -13.36 -52.85
C GLU A 99 10.13 -11.94 -52.58
N ASP A 100 11.32 -11.65 -53.10
CA ASP A 100 11.89 -10.30 -53.05
C ASP A 100 11.10 -9.35 -53.97
N ASN A 101 10.86 -8.10 -53.53
CA ASN A 101 10.05 -7.12 -54.25
C ASN A 101 8.65 -7.67 -54.62
N CYS A 102 8.06 -8.40 -53.69
CA CYS A 102 6.79 -9.08 -53.87
C CYS A 102 5.66 -8.07 -54.07
N ARG A 103 4.89 -8.28 -55.13
CA ARG A 103 3.73 -7.45 -55.44
C ARG A 103 2.70 -7.48 -54.31
N GLY A 104 2.26 -6.31 -53.86
CA GLY A 104 1.32 -6.11 -52.76
C GLY A 104 1.96 -5.91 -51.39
N PHE A 105 3.30 -5.95 -51.28
CA PHE A 105 4.08 -5.76 -50.06
C PHE A 105 5.04 -4.55 -50.15
N GLU A 106 4.93 -3.72 -51.19
CA GLU A 106 5.84 -2.60 -51.45
C GLU A 106 5.44 -1.30 -50.73
N ASN A 107 4.19 -1.19 -50.26
CA ASN A 107 3.65 0.06 -49.69
C ASN A 107 3.42 -0.05 -48.17
N PRO A 108 4.24 0.63 -47.33
CA PRO A 108 4.08 0.63 -45.87
C PRO A 108 2.79 1.31 -45.37
N GLU A 109 2.17 2.19 -46.16
CA GLU A 109 0.90 2.84 -45.80
C GLU A 109 -0.31 1.89 -45.95
N THR A 110 -0.15 0.80 -46.68
CA THR A 110 -1.18 -0.23 -46.89
C THR A 110 -0.57 -1.61 -46.65
N PRO A 111 -0.15 -1.91 -45.41
CA PRO A 111 0.69 -3.06 -45.17
C PRO A 111 -0.10 -4.37 -45.24
N ARG A 112 0.60 -5.43 -45.65
CA ARG A 112 0.05 -6.76 -45.89
C ARG A 112 0.83 -7.80 -45.11
N ALA A 113 0.11 -8.75 -44.51
CA ALA A 113 0.73 -9.80 -43.75
C ALA A 113 1.15 -10.98 -44.63
N LEU A 114 2.19 -11.70 -44.22
CA LEU A 114 2.53 -13.00 -44.78
C LEU A 114 1.46 -14.02 -44.42
N LEU A 115 1.14 -14.08 -43.12
CA LEU A 115 0.07 -14.90 -42.56
C LEU A 115 -1.02 -13.99 -42.00
N TYR A 116 -2.25 -14.17 -42.46
CA TYR A 116 -3.40 -13.40 -42.03
C TYR A 116 -4.49 -14.31 -41.46
N THR A 117 -4.81 -14.11 -40.18
CA THR A 117 -5.77 -14.95 -39.45
C THR A 117 -7.18 -14.35 -39.34
N GLY A 118 -7.50 -13.39 -40.22
CA GLY A 118 -8.84 -12.81 -40.31
C GLY A 118 -9.17 -11.70 -39.29
N VAL A 119 -10.03 -10.78 -39.71
CA VAL A 119 -10.53 -9.66 -38.88
C VAL A 119 -11.88 -10.01 -38.22
N GLY A 120 -12.15 -9.47 -37.03
CA GLY A 120 -13.43 -9.57 -36.29
C GLY A 120 -14.60 -8.85 -37.00
N PRO A 121 -15.83 -8.89 -36.45
CA PRO A 121 -16.11 -8.61 -35.04
C PRO A 121 -16.28 -9.84 -34.14
N LEU A 122 -16.46 -11.04 -34.70
CA LEU A 122 -16.67 -12.25 -33.90
C LEU A 122 -15.33 -12.84 -33.41
N PRO A 123 -15.29 -13.48 -32.22
CA PRO A 123 -14.06 -14.07 -31.69
C PRO A 123 -13.48 -15.15 -32.62
N ARG A 124 -12.15 -15.18 -32.75
CA ARG A 124 -11.42 -16.15 -33.58
C ARG A 124 -10.86 -17.27 -32.73
N TYR A 125 -11.70 -18.24 -32.38
CA TYR A 125 -11.29 -19.31 -31.48
C TYR A 125 -10.16 -20.18 -32.07
N ARG A 126 -9.17 -20.53 -31.24
CA ARG A 126 -8.22 -21.64 -31.46
C ARG A 126 -7.28 -21.54 -32.65
N ASN A 127 -7.08 -20.36 -33.23
CA ASN A 127 -6.07 -20.21 -34.27
C ASN A 127 -4.67 -20.46 -33.71
N ALA A 128 -3.83 -21.15 -34.47
CA ALA A 128 -2.45 -21.40 -34.05
C ALA A 128 -1.46 -21.39 -35.23
N ILE A 129 -0.25 -20.90 -34.95
CA ILE A 129 0.91 -20.97 -35.84
C ILE A 129 2.08 -21.53 -35.02
N ARG A 130 2.62 -22.68 -35.41
CA ARG A 130 3.59 -23.42 -34.59
C ARG A 130 4.78 -23.94 -35.40
N ASP A 131 5.95 -23.93 -34.76
CA ASP A 131 7.19 -24.58 -35.22
C ASP A 131 7.57 -24.24 -36.67
N ILE A 132 7.61 -22.95 -37.00
CA ILE A 132 7.86 -22.46 -38.37
C ILE A 132 8.67 -21.16 -38.38
N SER A 133 9.49 -20.96 -39.42
CA SER A 133 10.18 -19.70 -39.69
C SER A 133 9.53 -18.94 -40.84
N LEU A 134 9.39 -17.62 -40.71
CA LEU A 134 8.92 -16.71 -41.74
C LEU A 134 10.06 -15.81 -42.20
N ARG A 135 10.21 -15.65 -43.52
CA ARG A 135 11.15 -14.71 -44.15
C ARG A 135 10.39 -13.79 -45.08
N THR A 136 10.43 -12.48 -44.82
CA THR A 136 9.69 -11.50 -45.64
C THR A 136 10.49 -10.99 -46.84
N GLY A 137 11.63 -11.60 -47.19
CA GLY A 137 12.45 -11.21 -48.33
C GLY A 137 13.04 -9.80 -48.21
N LYS A 138 13.53 -9.26 -49.33
CA LYS A 138 14.06 -7.89 -49.49
C LYS A 138 13.13 -7.05 -50.37
N GLY A 139 13.17 -5.73 -50.20
CA GLY A 139 12.37 -4.82 -51.01
C GLY A 139 10.87 -4.85 -50.70
N ASN A 140 10.49 -5.33 -49.51
CA ASN A 140 9.10 -5.50 -49.07
C ASN A 140 8.78 -4.62 -47.84
N PRO A 141 8.89 -3.28 -47.93
CA PRO A 141 8.71 -2.40 -46.77
C PRO A 141 7.28 -2.36 -46.22
N GLY A 142 6.27 -2.79 -46.99
CA GLY A 142 4.89 -2.96 -46.53
C GLY A 142 4.58 -4.33 -45.92
N ALA A 143 5.58 -5.19 -45.72
CA ALA A 143 5.36 -6.50 -45.15
C ALA A 143 5.11 -6.47 -43.64
N ILE A 144 4.14 -7.27 -43.22
CA ILE A 144 3.95 -7.73 -41.85
C ILE A 144 4.24 -9.24 -41.84
N GLY A 145 4.93 -9.75 -40.81
CA GLY A 145 5.13 -11.19 -40.68
C GLY A 145 3.81 -11.92 -40.47
N ILE A 146 3.14 -11.62 -39.34
CA ILE A 146 1.88 -12.25 -38.95
C ILE A 146 0.88 -11.19 -38.51
N ARG A 147 -0.35 -11.23 -39.06
CA ARG A 147 -1.53 -10.61 -38.45
C ARG A 147 -2.31 -11.68 -37.70
N PHE A 148 -2.15 -11.69 -36.38
CA PHE A 148 -2.63 -12.77 -35.53
C PHE A 148 -3.87 -12.38 -34.73
N ASN A 149 -4.87 -13.26 -34.76
CA ASN A 149 -6.10 -13.15 -34.02
C ASN A 149 -6.49 -14.54 -33.51
N ALA A 150 -6.62 -14.63 -32.19
CA ALA A 150 -7.11 -15.81 -31.49
C ALA A 150 -8.01 -15.35 -30.33
N ALA A 151 -8.88 -16.22 -29.82
CA ALA A 151 -9.71 -15.96 -28.65
C ALA A 151 -9.96 -17.23 -27.85
N THR A 152 -10.11 -17.09 -26.52
CA THR A 152 -10.27 -18.16 -25.51
C THR A 152 -9.06 -19.09 -25.38
N GLN A 153 -8.56 -19.54 -26.51
CA GLN A 153 -7.40 -20.37 -26.70
C GLN A 153 -6.81 -20.04 -28.08
N GLY A 154 -5.50 -19.98 -28.20
CA GLY A 154 -4.79 -19.87 -29.46
C GLY A 154 -3.39 -19.30 -29.31
N THR A 155 -2.50 -19.68 -30.23
CA THR A 155 -1.07 -19.54 -29.97
C THR A 155 -0.20 -19.20 -31.17
N ILE A 156 0.89 -18.49 -30.90
CA ILE A 156 2.10 -18.51 -31.74
C ILE A 156 3.20 -19.19 -30.90
N LEU A 157 3.68 -20.37 -31.31
CA LEU A 157 4.68 -21.14 -30.56
C LEU A 157 5.88 -21.49 -31.43
N ASN A 158 7.10 -21.25 -30.94
CA ASN A 158 8.34 -21.66 -31.61
C ASN A 158 8.42 -21.09 -33.05
N VAL A 159 8.28 -19.77 -33.16
CA VAL A 159 8.25 -19.08 -34.46
C VAL A 159 9.38 -18.09 -34.59
N LYS A 160 9.99 -18.02 -35.76
CA LYS A 160 10.98 -17.00 -36.08
C LYS A 160 10.50 -16.14 -37.24
N ILE A 161 10.69 -14.83 -37.17
CA ILE A 161 10.24 -13.88 -38.20
C ILE A 161 11.41 -12.97 -38.56
N TYR A 162 11.86 -13.06 -39.80
CA TYR A 162 13.04 -12.37 -40.29
C TYR A 162 12.72 -11.51 -41.51
N SER A 163 13.10 -10.24 -41.45
CA SER A 163 13.19 -9.39 -42.64
C SER A 163 14.57 -9.53 -43.31
N GLY A 164 14.60 -9.67 -44.64
CA GLY A 164 15.83 -9.91 -45.42
C GLY A 164 16.75 -8.69 -45.56
N ASP A 165 16.20 -7.49 -45.39
CA ASP A 165 16.91 -6.19 -45.41
C ASP A 165 16.54 -5.29 -44.21
N GLY A 166 15.79 -5.84 -43.24
CA GLY A 166 15.28 -5.12 -42.08
C GLY A 166 14.04 -4.25 -42.36
N ALA A 167 13.52 -4.18 -43.59
CA ALA A 167 12.29 -3.46 -43.92
C ALA A 167 11.02 -4.25 -43.56
N GLY A 168 9.91 -3.53 -43.36
CA GLY A 168 8.61 -4.10 -42.97
C GLY A 168 7.98 -3.29 -41.83
N VAL A 169 6.65 -3.33 -41.72
CA VAL A 169 5.89 -2.56 -40.73
C VAL A 169 5.94 -3.22 -39.34
N ALA A 170 5.59 -4.50 -39.26
CA ALA A 170 5.57 -5.23 -38.00
C ALA A 170 5.98 -6.70 -38.16
N GLY A 171 6.69 -7.26 -37.19
CA GLY A 171 6.89 -8.71 -37.12
C GLY A 171 5.57 -9.43 -36.84
N ILE A 172 4.89 -9.02 -35.76
CA ILE A 172 3.54 -9.48 -35.39
C ILE A 172 2.65 -8.26 -35.18
N ASP A 173 1.51 -8.23 -35.85
CA ASP A 173 0.43 -7.25 -35.69
C ASP A 173 -0.79 -7.93 -35.05
N MET A 174 -1.06 -7.56 -33.80
CA MET A 174 -2.25 -7.90 -33.02
C MET A 174 -3.05 -6.63 -32.66
N GLY A 175 -2.95 -5.59 -33.48
CA GLY A 175 -3.66 -4.32 -33.30
C GLY A 175 -4.68 -4.01 -34.41
N PHE A 176 -4.88 -4.93 -35.35
CA PHE A 176 -5.73 -4.73 -36.53
C PHE A 176 -7.23 -5.05 -36.29
N ALA A 177 -7.62 -5.54 -35.11
CA ALA A 177 -9.01 -5.87 -34.75
C ALA A 177 -9.27 -5.68 -33.24
N GLU A 178 -10.53 -5.49 -32.85
CA GLU A 178 -10.93 -5.18 -31.45
C GLU A 178 -10.95 -6.41 -30.52
N ASN A 179 -11.35 -7.58 -31.02
CA ASN A 179 -11.58 -8.78 -30.21
C ASN A 179 -10.44 -9.80 -30.34
N ILE A 180 -9.20 -9.34 -30.18
CA ILE A 180 -8.01 -10.20 -30.17
C ILE A 180 -7.69 -10.58 -28.73
N GLY A 181 -7.50 -11.87 -28.50
CA GLY A 181 -7.19 -12.48 -27.22
C GLY A 181 -8.41 -13.13 -26.54
N PRO A 182 -8.20 -13.81 -25.41
CA PRO A 182 -6.88 -14.12 -24.86
C PRO A 182 -6.12 -15.16 -25.68
N LEU A 183 -4.79 -15.05 -25.67
CA LEU A 183 -3.87 -15.86 -26.49
C LEU A 183 -2.47 -15.92 -25.88
N LEU A 184 -1.66 -16.90 -26.31
CA LEU A 184 -0.28 -17.11 -25.88
C LEU A 184 0.71 -16.98 -27.05
N VAL A 185 1.68 -16.08 -26.94
CA VAL A 185 2.85 -16.03 -27.83
C VAL A 185 4.05 -16.50 -27.04
N LYS A 186 4.66 -17.63 -27.42
CA LYS A 186 5.77 -18.21 -26.67
C LYS A 186 6.92 -18.65 -27.55
N ASN A 187 8.14 -18.36 -27.13
CA ASN A 187 9.38 -18.71 -27.82
C ASN A 187 9.39 -18.17 -29.26
N VAL A 188 9.39 -16.84 -29.38
CA VAL A 188 9.33 -16.13 -30.66
C VAL A 188 10.53 -15.21 -30.84
N GLU A 189 11.17 -15.29 -32.01
CA GLU A 189 12.30 -14.43 -32.39
C GLU A 189 11.91 -13.55 -33.58
N ILE A 190 12.09 -12.23 -33.45
CA ILE A 190 11.77 -11.25 -34.50
C ILE A 190 12.99 -10.37 -34.78
N LYS A 191 13.36 -10.30 -36.05
CA LYS A 191 14.47 -9.49 -36.53
C LYS A 191 14.08 -8.55 -37.66
N GLY A 192 14.43 -7.27 -37.52
CA GLY A 192 14.06 -6.22 -38.46
C GLY A 192 12.70 -5.60 -38.13
N PHE A 193 12.05 -5.02 -39.15
CA PHE A 193 10.75 -4.30 -39.06
C PHE A 193 10.84 -2.95 -38.32
N ASP A 194 9.84 -2.10 -38.51
CA ASP A 194 9.70 -0.88 -37.71
C ASP A 194 9.33 -1.24 -36.27
N VAL A 195 8.34 -2.12 -36.10
CA VAL A 195 7.91 -2.65 -34.80
C VAL A 195 8.09 -4.16 -34.74
N GLY A 196 8.59 -4.69 -33.62
CA GLY A 196 8.66 -6.14 -33.42
C GLY A 196 7.27 -6.74 -33.23
N ILE A 197 6.57 -6.29 -32.18
CA ILE A 197 5.19 -6.68 -31.88
C ILE A 197 4.33 -5.43 -31.67
N PHE A 198 3.24 -5.32 -32.42
CA PHE A 198 2.25 -4.25 -32.29
C PHE A 198 0.94 -4.81 -31.72
N THR A 199 0.40 -4.14 -30.71
CA THR A 199 -0.86 -4.50 -30.05
C THR A 199 -1.73 -3.25 -29.91
N ARG A 200 -3.04 -3.42 -30.14
CA ARG A 200 -4.02 -2.34 -30.03
C ARG A 200 -5.35 -2.84 -29.49
N THR A 201 -6.16 -1.93 -28.95
CA THR A 201 -7.57 -2.07 -28.53
C THR A 201 -7.76 -2.65 -27.13
N PRO A 202 -8.87 -2.40 -26.42
CA PRO A 202 -8.92 -2.71 -24.99
C PRO A 202 -9.52 -4.06 -24.57
N PHE A 203 -9.93 -4.99 -25.43
CA PHE A 203 -10.89 -6.03 -24.99
C PHE A 203 -10.37 -7.23 -24.20
N PHE A 204 -9.38 -7.99 -24.67
CA PHE A 204 -8.91 -9.20 -23.99
C PHE A 204 -7.42 -9.12 -23.67
N GLY A 205 -6.97 -9.81 -22.60
CA GLY A 205 -5.57 -9.81 -22.21
C GLY A 205 -4.70 -10.70 -23.11
N MET A 206 -3.45 -10.30 -23.36
CA MET A 206 -2.49 -11.09 -24.16
C MET A 206 -1.29 -11.50 -23.32
N THR A 207 -0.81 -12.74 -23.50
CA THR A 207 0.30 -13.29 -22.74
C THR A 207 1.47 -13.65 -23.66
N LEU A 208 2.66 -13.16 -23.30
CA LEU A 208 3.88 -13.36 -24.06
C LEU A 208 4.96 -13.95 -23.14
N GLU A 209 5.70 -14.95 -23.60
CA GLU A 209 6.82 -15.52 -22.85
C GLU A 209 7.99 -15.91 -23.77
N HIS A 210 9.23 -15.65 -23.34
CA HIS A 210 10.44 -15.96 -24.11
C HIS A 210 10.44 -15.28 -25.50
N ILE A 211 10.35 -13.95 -25.49
CA ILE A 211 10.33 -13.13 -26.71
C ILE A 211 11.71 -12.53 -26.96
N TYR A 212 12.20 -12.65 -28.19
CA TYR A 212 13.52 -12.16 -28.61
C TYR A 212 13.36 -11.17 -29.76
N LEU A 213 13.70 -9.91 -29.53
CA LEU A 213 13.53 -8.81 -30.48
C LEU A 213 14.88 -8.18 -30.79
N SER A 214 15.17 -8.00 -32.08
CA SER A 214 16.41 -7.32 -32.51
C SER A 214 16.26 -6.55 -33.82
N GLU A 215 17.02 -5.46 -33.94
CA GLU A 215 17.11 -4.63 -35.14
C GLU A 215 15.77 -4.00 -35.60
N GLN A 216 14.88 -3.67 -34.65
CA GLN A 216 13.69 -2.84 -34.91
C GLN A 216 14.07 -1.37 -35.18
N LYS A 217 13.28 -0.67 -36.01
CA LYS A 217 13.55 0.73 -36.41
C LYS A 217 12.73 1.78 -35.67
N LYS A 218 11.65 1.41 -34.98
CA LYS A 218 10.79 2.29 -34.19
C LYS A 218 10.69 1.84 -32.74
N TYR A 219 10.19 0.62 -32.49
CA TYR A 219 10.07 0.04 -31.13
C TYR A 219 10.25 -1.47 -31.16
N GLY A 220 10.75 -2.06 -30.08
CA GLY A 220 10.66 -3.52 -29.89
C GLY A 220 9.19 -3.95 -29.82
N ILE A 221 8.45 -3.43 -28.84
CA ILE A 221 7.01 -3.64 -28.65
C ILE A 221 6.30 -2.28 -28.59
N GLU A 222 5.19 -2.16 -29.31
CA GLU A 222 4.28 -1.02 -29.22
C GLU A 222 2.92 -1.54 -28.70
N ASN A 223 2.59 -1.13 -27.47
CA ASN A 223 1.34 -1.45 -26.79
C ASN A 223 0.44 -0.21 -26.73
N HIS A 224 -0.76 -0.31 -27.28
CA HIS A 224 -1.76 0.75 -27.27
C HIS A 224 -3.11 0.24 -26.76
N ASP A 225 -3.56 0.69 -25.59
CA ASP A 225 -4.83 0.29 -24.91
C ASP A 225 -4.95 -1.19 -24.48
N GLN A 226 -3.98 -2.04 -24.78
CA GLN A 226 -4.04 -3.48 -24.53
C GLN A 226 -3.61 -3.87 -23.10
N ALA A 227 -4.20 -4.95 -22.59
CA ALA A 227 -3.77 -5.59 -21.34
C ALA A 227 -2.69 -6.63 -21.67
N LEU A 228 -1.43 -6.21 -21.60
CA LEU A 228 -0.28 -6.97 -22.11
C LEU A 228 0.55 -7.53 -20.96
N THR A 229 0.76 -8.85 -20.96
CA THR A 229 1.55 -9.56 -19.95
C THR A 229 2.74 -10.23 -20.60
N ILE A 230 3.95 -9.96 -20.11
CA ILE A 230 5.19 -10.43 -20.72
C ILE A 230 6.11 -11.03 -19.66
N ARG A 231 6.68 -12.20 -19.96
CA ARG A 231 7.79 -12.76 -19.19
C ARG A 231 9.01 -13.08 -20.03
N ASN A 232 10.21 -12.81 -19.49
CA ASN A 232 11.50 -13.07 -20.13
C ASN A 232 11.61 -12.42 -21.52
N LEU A 233 11.41 -11.10 -21.56
CA LEU A 233 11.64 -10.30 -22.77
C LEU A 233 13.14 -10.04 -22.96
N ARG A 234 13.65 -10.36 -24.14
CA ARG A 234 14.99 -9.97 -24.59
C ARG A 234 14.87 -9.02 -25.76
N SER A 235 15.32 -7.78 -25.58
CA SER A 235 15.33 -6.76 -26.62
C SER A 235 16.76 -6.28 -26.84
N ARG A 236 17.22 -6.30 -28.08
CA ARG A 236 18.55 -5.83 -28.49
C ARG A 236 18.42 -4.86 -29.65
N ASN A 237 18.26 -3.57 -29.33
CA ASN A 237 17.76 -2.58 -30.28
C ASN A 237 18.45 -1.21 -30.18
N ALA A 238 18.44 -0.46 -31.28
CA ALA A 238 18.86 0.95 -31.30
C ALA A 238 17.71 1.94 -31.01
N VAL A 239 16.58 1.41 -30.55
CA VAL A 239 15.32 2.11 -30.24
C VAL A 239 14.78 1.64 -28.88
N PRO A 240 13.74 2.28 -28.30
CA PRO A 240 13.13 1.77 -27.07
C PRO A 240 12.68 0.32 -27.23
N ALA A 241 12.86 -0.47 -26.18
CA ALA A 241 12.41 -1.84 -26.18
C ALA A 241 10.88 -1.92 -26.12
N ILE A 242 10.24 -1.02 -25.37
CA ILE A 242 8.79 -0.97 -25.22
C ILE A 242 8.30 0.48 -25.25
N TYR A 243 7.21 0.71 -25.96
CA TYR A 243 6.35 1.89 -25.85
C TYR A 243 4.95 1.44 -25.39
N ASN A 244 4.52 1.90 -24.23
CA ASN A 244 3.23 1.59 -23.62
C ASN A 244 2.35 2.84 -23.53
N SER A 245 1.19 2.84 -24.18
CA SER A 245 0.36 4.03 -24.39
C SER A 245 -1.14 3.71 -24.43
N GLY A 246 -1.97 4.75 -24.33
CA GLY A 246 -3.44 4.64 -24.38
C GLY A 246 -4.08 4.54 -23.00
N GLU A 247 -5.25 5.15 -22.84
CA GLU A 247 -5.97 5.29 -21.57
C GLU A 247 -6.43 3.95 -20.98
N HIS A 248 -6.44 2.87 -21.77
CA HIS A 248 -6.81 1.54 -21.31
C HIS A 248 -5.63 0.58 -21.14
N ALA A 249 -4.40 1.00 -21.43
CA ALA A 249 -3.26 0.10 -21.44
C ALA A 249 -2.82 -0.29 -20.04
N MET A 250 -2.59 -1.59 -19.86
CA MET A 250 -1.96 -2.16 -18.67
C MET A 250 -0.85 -3.10 -19.10
N LEU A 251 0.40 -2.75 -18.80
CA LEU A 251 1.56 -3.58 -19.10
C LEU A 251 2.11 -4.22 -17.83
N THR A 252 2.24 -5.54 -17.84
CA THR A 252 2.95 -6.31 -16.81
C THR A 252 4.17 -6.97 -17.43
N LEU A 253 5.36 -6.65 -16.95
CA LEU A 253 6.61 -7.25 -17.41
C LEU A 253 7.41 -7.83 -16.25
N ILE A 254 7.65 -9.14 -16.27
CA ILE A 254 8.51 -9.80 -15.29
C ILE A 254 9.65 -10.55 -15.97
N ASP A 255 10.86 -10.47 -15.43
CA ASP A 255 12.07 -11.05 -16.01
C ASP A 255 12.42 -10.47 -17.41
N GLY A 256 13.63 -9.93 -17.57
CA GLY A 256 14.02 -9.48 -18.90
C GLY A 256 15.43 -8.90 -19.01
N THR A 257 15.87 -8.74 -20.26
CA THR A 257 17.13 -8.09 -20.61
C THR A 257 16.92 -7.17 -21.80
N LEU A 258 17.08 -5.87 -21.56
CA LEU A 258 16.93 -4.81 -22.55
C LEU A 258 18.30 -4.19 -22.82
N GLU A 259 18.88 -4.46 -23.98
CA GLU A 259 20.17 -3.93 -24.41
C GLU A 259 20.00 -2.89 -25.51
N TYR A 260 20.48 -1.67 -25.25
CA TYR A 260 20.66 -0.67 -26.29
C TYR A 260 21.90 -1.00 -27.12
N VAL A 261 21.71 -1.13 -28.43
CA VAL A 261 22.80 -1.23 -29.41
C VAL A 261 22.99 0.15 -30.04
N PRO A 262 24.15 0.81 -29.84
CA PRO A 262 24.37 2.14 -30.38
C PRO A 262 24.12 2.22 -31.89
N GLY A 263 23.14 3.04 -32.27
CA GLY A 263 22.92 3.42 -33.66
C GLY A 263 23.93 4.45 -34.14
N LYS A 264 23.74 4.96 -35.37
CA LYS A 264 24.57 6.05 -35.92
C LYS A 264 24.36 7.38 -35.19
N ILE A 265 23.22 7.56 -34.50
CA ILE A 265 22.85 8.76 -33.75
C ILE A 265 22.95 8.44 -32.26
N LYS A 266 23.63 9.29 -31.48
CA LYS A 266 23.71 9.20 -30.02
C LYS A 266 22.53 9.90 -29.36
N GLU A 267 21.33 9.35 -29.53
CA GLU A 267 20.16 9.84 -28.80
C GLU A 267 20.11 9.27 -27.38
N LYS A 268 19.53 10.07 -26.49
CA LYS A 268 19.25 9.69 -25.10
C LYS A 268 17.89 8.99 -25.08
N ILE A 269 17.90 7.68 -25.26
CA ILE A 269 16.68 6.87 -25.43
C ILE A 269 16.48 5.99 -24.19
N PRO A 270 15.29 6.01 -23.55
CA PRO A 270 14.96 5.10 -22.44
C PRO A 270 14.68 3.67 -22.94
N ALA A 271 14.80 2.68 -22.06
CA ALA A 271 14.47 1.30 -22.41
C ALA A 271 12.95 1.09 -22.56
N ILE A 272 12.17 1.67 -21.64
CA ILE A 272 10.71 1.64 -21.63
C ILE A 272 10.18 3.08 -21.58
N ILE A 273 9.25 3.40 -22.48
CA ILE A 273 8.44 4.62 -22.43
C ILE A 273 7.03 4.21 -22.00
N ASN A 274 6.54 4.80 -20.92
CA ASN A 274 5.22 4.52 -20.36
C ASN A 274 4.35 5.77 -20.29
N GLU A 275 3.11 5.65 -20.75
CA GLU A 275 2.07 6.68 -20.65
C GLU A 275 0.79 6.16 -19.97
N ALA A 276 0.78 4.89 -19.52
CA ALA A 276 -0.40 4.21 -18.99
C ALA A 276 -0.09 3.40 -17.72
N GLY A 277 -0.88 2.37 -17.42
CA GLY A 277 -0.63 1.47 -16.28
C GLY A 277 0.56 0.54 -16.54
N LEU A 278 1.47 0.44 -15.56
CA LEU A 278 2.70 -0.34 -15.67
C LEU A 278 3.08 -1.04 -14.37
N PHE A 279 3.41 -2.32 -14.46
CA PHE A 279 4.17 -3.08 -13.46
C PHE A 279 5.38 -3.76 -14.12
N VAL A 280 6.58 -3.58 -13.54
CA VAL A 280 7.82 -4.18 -14.05
C VAL A 280 8.65 -4.75 -12.92
N ARG A 281 9.19 -5.98 -13.06
CA ARG A 281 10.06 -6.62 -12.06
C ARG A 281 11.18 -7.44 -12.68
N ALA A 282 12.35 -7.45 -12.04
CA ALA A 282 13.51 -8.27 -12.42
C ALA A 282 13.98 -8.06 -13.87
N VAL A 283 14.03 -6.81 -14.33
CA VAL A 283 14.48 -6.46 -15.69
C VAL A 283 15.83 -5.77 -15.64
N SER A 284 16.80 -6.32 -16.36
CA SER A 284 18.10 -5.70 -16.59
C SER A 284 18.04 -4.76 -17.79
N THR A 285 18.56 -3.55 -17.65
CA THR A 285 18.71 -2.60 -18.75
C THR A 285 20.20 -2.26 -18.93
N SER A 286 20.68 -2.25 -20.17
CA SER A 286 22.08 -1.95 -20.45
C SER A 286 22.20 -0.94 -21.58
N LYS A 287 23.11 0.02 -21.40
CA LYS A 287 23.45 1.09 -22.38
C LYS A 287 22.34 2.08 -22.73
N TYR A 288 21.09 1.86 -22.30
CA TYR A 288 20.04 2.89 -22.27
C TYR A 288 20.41 4.00 -21.27
N ASN A 289 19.99 5.24 -21.51
CA ASN A 289 20.26 6.35 -20.58
C ASN A 289 19.36 6.31 -19.33
N GLN A 290 18.22 5.65 -19.44
CA GLN A 290 17.18 5.54 -18.41
C GLN A 290 16.44 4.20 -18.60
N ALA A 291 16.04 3.57 -17.50
CA ALA A 291 15.33 2.29 -17.57
C ALA A 291 13.87 2.49 -17.95
N ILE A 292 13.18 3.40 -17.25
CA ILE A 292 11.76 3.72 -17.47
C ILE A 292 11.61 5.23 -17.51
N GLU A 293 11.12 5.75 -18.62
CA GLU A 293 10.49 7.07 -18.70
C GLU A 293 8.98 6.88 -18.48
N ASP A 294 8.43 7.49 -17.43
CA ASP A 294 7.01 7.39 -17.10
C ASP A 294 6.38 8.78 -17.17
N ASN A 295 5.50 8.94 -18.15
CA ASN A 295 4.72 10.14 -18.46
C ASN A 295 3.23 9.91 -18.17
N SER A 296 2.88 8.83 -17.47
CA SER A 296 1.50 8.46 -17.20
C SER A 296 0.84 9.39 -16.16
N SER A 297 -0.48 9.52 -16.23
CA SER A 297 -1.28 10.27 -15.24
C SER A 297 -1.33 9.62 -13.86
N HIS A 298 -0.88 8.36 -13.74
CA HIS A 298 -0.96 7.52 -12.53
C HIS A 298 0.07 7.92 -11.44
N GLY A 299 0.95 8.91 -11.71
CA GLY A 299 1.91 9.45 -10.73
C GLY A 299 3.28 8.77 -10.73
N GLY A 300 3.58 7.94 -11.73
CA GLY A 300 4.88 7.30 -11.92
C GLY A 300 6.03 8.29 -12.07
N LYS A 301 7.12 8.10 -11.31
CA LYS A 301 8.31 8.99 -11.34
C LYS A 301 9.38 8.58 -12.36
N GLY A 302 9.13 7.51 -13.13
CA GLY A 302 10.15 6.79 -13.90
C GLY A 302 11.24 6.15 -13.03
N LEU A 303 12.22 5.49 -13.68
CA LEU A 303 13.34 4.82 -13.02
C LEU A 303 14.63 4.96 -13.83
N LYS A 304 15.73 5.32 -13.14
CA LYS A 304 17.09 5.39 -13.69
C LYS A 304 17.92 4.18 -13.24
N GLY A 305 18.99 3.89 -13.98
CA GLY A 305 19.94 2.84 -13.63
C GLY A 305 19.82 1.60 -14.53
N PRO A 306 20.74 0.64 -14.38
CA PRO A 306 20.85 -0.53 -15.26
C PRO A 306 19.95 -1.71 -14.85
N GLU A 307 19.11 -1.54 -13.82
CA GLU A 307 18.31 -2.63 -13.28
C GLU A 307 16.99 -2.10 -12.73
N ILE A 308 15.91 -2.80 -13.04
CA ILE A 308 14.57 -2.59 -12.53
C ILE A 308 14.29 -3.77 -11.60
N MET A 309 14.53 -3.57 -10.31
CA MET A 309 14.23 -4.59 -9.30
C MET A 309 12.72 -4.81 -9.23
N GLU A 310 11.96 -3.74 -9.06
CA GLU A 310 10.50 -3.69 -9.11
C GLU A 310 10.06 -2.23 -9.32
N TYR A 311 9.00 -2.01 -10.09
CA TYR A 311 8.43 -0.70 -10.40
C TYR A 311 6.93 -0.84 -10.66
N ALA A 312 6.15 0.07 -10.09
CA ALA A 312 4.72 0.23 -10.37
C ALA A 312 4.46 1.70 -10.73
N SER A 313 3.59 1.95 -11.71
CA SER A 313 3.20 3.31 -12.14
C SER A 313 2.33 4.05 -11.12
N ALA A 314 1.80 3.36 -10.12
CA ALA A 314 1.01 3.91 -9.01
C ALA A 314 1.47 3.34 -7.65
N SER A 315 0.92 3.88 -6.57
CA SER A 315 1.16 3.38 -5.21
C SER A 315 0.79 1.90 -5.07
N THR A 316 1.54 1.20 -4.21
CA THR A 316 1.26 -0.19 -3.87
C THR A 316 0.13 -0.27 -2.85
N GLU A 317 -0.88 -1.06 -3.14
CA GLU A 317 -2.04 -1.24 -2.28
C GLU A 317 -1.87 -2.46 -1.37
N PHE A 318 -2.30 -2.34 -0.12
CA PHE A 318 -2.33 -3.41 0.86
C PHE A 318 -3.34 -3.09 1.97
N LEU A 319 -3.95 -4.11 2.58
CA LEU A 319 -4.97 -3.91 3.61
C LEU A 319 -4.45 -4.18 5.03
N CYS A 320 -3.50 -5.09 5.14
CA CYS A 320 -2.84 -5.43 6.39
C CYS A 320 -1.34 -5.20 6.25
N HIS A 321 -0.62 -5.00 7.36
CA HIS A 321 0.80 -4.66 7.29
C HIS A 321 1.59 -5.73 6.51
N THR A 322 2.35 -5.29 5.51
CA THR A 322 3.12 -6.11 4.58
C THR A 322 4.19 -5.24 3.94
N PRO A 323 5.33 -5.80 3.49
CA PRO A 323 6.26 -5.07 2.65
C PRO A 323 5.57 -4.64 1.35
N PRO A 324 5.82 -3.43 0.85
CA PRO A 324 5.23 -2.90 -0.38
C PRO A 324 5.97 -3.45 -1.61
N SER A 325 6.12 -4.76 -1.69
CA SER A 325 6.78 -5.44 -2.79
C SER A 325 6.17 -6.80 -3.06
N SER A 326 6.11 -7.22 -4.32
CA SER A 326 5.57 -8.55 -4.69
C SER A 326 6.24 -9.71 -3.92
N ILE A 327 5.51 -10.83 -3.77
CA ILE A 327 5.96 -12.00 -3.00
C ILE A 327 7.10 -12.79 -3.67
N LYS A 328 7.20 -12.76 -5.00
CA LYS A 328 8.28 -13.37 -5.82
C LYS A 328 8.39 -14.88 -5.65
N LEU A 329 7.29 -15.59 -5.86
CA LEU A 329 7.25 -17.05 -5.87
C LEU A 329 8.20 -17.62 -6.93
N PRO A 330 8.83 -18.79 -6.67
CA PRO A 330 9.64 -19.47 -7.65
C PRO A 330 8.84 -19.84 -8.90
N VAL A 331 9.36 -19.46 -10.06
CA VAL A 331 8.74 -19.75 -11.34
C VAL A 331 9.42 -20.93 -12.00
N ALA A 332 8.67 -22.01 -12.25
CA ALA A 332 9.15 -23.16 -12.99
C ALA A 332 8.80 -23.04 -14.48
N GLU A 333 9.75 -23.34 -15.35
CA GLU A 333 9.47 -23.57 -16.77
C GLU A 333 8.60 -24.80 -16.95
N THR A 334 7.71 -24.78 -17.94
CA THR A 334 6.88 -25.95 -18.27
C THR A 334 7.77 -27.13 -18.61
N MET A 335 7.55 -28.25 -17.93
CA MET A 335 8.32 -29.47 -18.12
C MET A 335 8.14 -30.01 -19.54
N GLU A 336 9.27 -30.21 -20.25
CA GLU A 336 9.29 -30.94 -21.50
C GLU A 336 9.42 -32.45 -21.21
N THR A 337 8.57 -33.25 -21.84
CA THR A 337 8.48 -34.69 -21.60
C THR A 337 9.02 -35.49 -22.77
N SER A 338 9.67 -36.62 -22.48
CA SER A 338 10.09 -37.55 -23.54
C SER A 338 8.89 -38.04 -24.33
N GLN A 339 8.99 -38.00 -25.66
CA GLN A 339 7.95 -38.47 -26.57
C GLN A 339 8.39 -39.75 -27.26
N GLN A 340 7.49 -40.72 -27.36
CA GLN A 340 7.68 -41.89 -28.21
C GLN A 340 7.68 -41.47 -29.69
N PRO A 341 8.37 -42.21 -30.58
CA PRO A 341 8.24 -42.04 -32.02
C PRO A 341 6.76 -42.12 -32.45
N ALA A 342 6.35 -41.30 -33.41
CA ALA A 342 4.95 -41.20 -33.82
C ALA A 342 4.35 -42.54 -34.28
N ALA A 343 5.17 -43.42 -34.86
CA ALA A 343 4.78 -44.77 -35.27
C ALA A 343 4.35 -45.71 -34.12
N GLN A 344 4.62 -45.35 -32.85
CA GLN A 344 4.23 -46.13 -31.68
C GLN A 344 2.98 -45.59 -30.97
N TRP A 345 2.43 -44.47 -31.44
CA TRP A 345 1.25 -43.88 -30.83
C TRP A 345 0.01 -44.70 -31.15
N VAL A 346 -0.87 -44.86 -30.17
CA VAL A 346 -2.09 -45.67 -30.28
C VAL A 346 -3.28 -44.78 -30.63
N GLY A 347 -3.94 -45.07 -31.75
CA GLY A 347 -5.12 -44.34 -32.22
C GLY A 347 -6.42 -44.98 -31.72
N ILE A 348 -7.32 -44.18 -31.14
CA ILE A 348 -8.60 -44.69 -30.61
C ILE A 348 -9.57 -45.14 -31.72
N GLN A 349 -9.53 -44.47 -32.87
CA GLN A 349 -10.44 -44.66 -34.01
C GLN A 349 -10.13 -45.92 -34.83
N GLY A 350 -8.93 -46.47 -34.65
CA GLY A 350 -8.46 -47.68 -35.31
C GLY A 350 -8.57 -48.87 -34.38
N ASP A 351 -7.46 -49.17 -33.68
CA ASP A 351 -7.21 -50.43 -32.98
C ASP A 351 -8.25 -50.78 -31.89
N TYR A 352 -8.99 -49.79 -31.39
CA TYR A 352 -9.93 -49.94 -30.28
C TYR A 352 -11.39 -49.67 -30.67
N GLY A 353 -11.66 -49.33 -31.93
CA GLY A 353 -13.01 -49.17 -32.46
C GLY A 353 -13.80 -47.98 -31.93
N GLY A 354 -13.13 -46.92 -31.46
CA GLY A 354 -13.81 -45.66 -31.12
C GLY A 354 -14.41 -45.02 -32.37
N THR A 355 -15.59 -44.43 -32.25
CA THR A 355 -16.38 -43.99 -33.40
C THR A 355 -16.36 -42.47 -33.51
N VAL A 356 -15.77 -41.98 -34.60
CA VAL A 356 -15.66 -40.54 -34.83
C VAL A 356 -17.02 -39.96 -35.18
N SER A 357 -17.47 -38.98 -34.39
CA SER A 357 -18.60 -38.10 -34.72
C SER A 357 -19.98 -38.77 -34.86
N ASP A 358 -20.17 -39.99 -34.35
CA ASP A 358 -21.48 -40.66 -34.34
C ASP A 358 -22.24 -40.54 -32.99
N GLY A 359 -21.56 -40.02 -31.96
CA GLY A 359 -22.10 -39.77 -30.63
C GLY A 359 -22.24 -41.01 -29.75
N THR A 360 -21.65 -42.15 -30.12
CA THR A 360 -21.60 -43.31 -29.23
C THR A 360 -20.59 -43.13 -28.10
N ASP A 361 -20.70 -43.94 -27.05
CA ASP A 361 -19.85 -43.84 -25.86
C ASP A 361 -18.49 -44.51 -26.07
N ASP A 362 -17.46 -43.70 -26.32
CA ASP A 362 -16.07 -44.12 -26.54
C ASP A 362 -15.33 -44.51 -25.26
N SER A 363 -15.97 -44.40 -24.08
CA SER A 363 -15.29 -44.60 -22.79
C SER A 363 -14.58 -45.95 -22.71
N LYS A 364 -15.22 -47.01 -23.25
CA LYS A 364 -14.65 -48.36 -23.23
C LYS A 364 -13.41 -48.46 -24.12
N ALA A 365 -13.42 -47.85 -25.30
CA ALA A 365 -12.30 -47.89 -26.23
C ALA A 365 -11.07 -47.20 -25.64
N ILE A 366 -11.27 -46.00 -25.07
CA ILE A 366 -10.19 -45.23 -24.41
C ILE A 366 -9.64 -45.99 -23.21
N GLN A 367 -10.50 -46.50 -22.33
CA GLN A 367 -10.05 -47.23 -21.14
C GLN A 367 -9.30 -48.52 -21.51
N GLN A 368 -9.75 -49.25 -22.53
CA GLN A 368 -9.09 -50.46 -23.00
C GLN A 368 -7.69 -50.16 -23.55
N ALA A 369 -7.51 -49.09 -24.32
CA ALA A 369 -6.18 -48.68 -24.80
C ALA A 369 -5.20 -48.39 -23.67
N ILE A 370 -5.67 -47.74 -22.61
CA ILE A 370 -4.86 -47.48 -21.40
C ILE A 370 -4.49 -48.80 -20.71
N ASP A 371 -5.45 -49.71 -20.57
CA ASP A 371 -5.29 -50.97 -19.86
C ASP A 371 -4.39 -51.97 -20.60
N ASP A 372 -4.39 -51.92 -21.95
CA ASP A 372 -3.50 -52.70 -22.82
C ASP A 372 -2.08 -52.13 -22.89
N GLY A 373 -1.82 -51.00 -22.21
CA GLY A 373 -0.48 -50.48 -21.97
C GLY A 373 -0.01 -49.40 -22.94
N ALA A 374 -0.94 -48.70 -23.61
CA ALA A 374 -0.60 -47.54 -24.42
C ALA A 374 0.17 -46.50 -23.59
N GLU A 375 1.27 -45.99 -24.15
CA GLU A 375 2.06 -44.92 -23.54
C GLU A 375 1.69 -43.55 -24.12
N THR A 376 1.41 -43.47 -25.42
CA THR A 376 0.78 -42.31 -26.05
C THR A 376 -0.51 -42.72 -26.73
N ILE A 377 -1.61 -42.06 -26.38
CA ILE A 377 -2.89 -42.17 -27.09
C ILE A 377 -3.10 -40.90 -27.90
N TYR A 378 -3.54 -41.04 -29.15
CA TYR A 378 -3.94 -39.92 -29.99
C TYR A 378 -5.34 -40.08 -30.56
N PHE A 379 -5.94 -38.94 -30.89
CA PHE A 379 -7.24 -38.83 -31.56
C PHE A 379 -7.07 -38.26 -32.96
N SER A 380 -8.02 -38.48 -33.86
CA SER A 380 -7.99 -37.89 -35.21
C SER A 380 -8.33 -36.39 -35.21
N PRO A 381 -7.68 -35.55 -36.04
CA PRO A 381 -7.96 -34.13 -36.18
C PRO A 381 -9.41 -33.84 -36.49
N GLY A 382 -9.95 -32.76 -35.89
CA GLY A 382 -11.37 -32.40 -36.00
C GLY A 382 -12.37 -33.42 -35.42
N GLY A 383 -11.90 -34.56 -34.89
CA GLY A 383 -12.75 -35.64 -34.43
C GLY A 383 -13.54 -35.29 -33.16
N ARG A 384 -14.77 -35.80 -33.05
CA ARG A 384 -15.61 -35.67 -31.87
C ARG A 384 -15.82 -37.04 -31.22
N TYR A 385 -15.50 -37.14 -29.93
CA TYR A 385 -15.63 -38.34 -29.10
C TYR A 385 -16.52 -38.04 -27.89
N THR A 386 -17.28 -39.03 -27.43
CA THR A 386 -18.18 -38.87 -26.29
C THR A 386 -17.81 -39.86 -25.19
N ILE A 387 -17.62 -39.38 -23.96
CA ILE A 387 -17.40 -40.22 -22.78
C ILE A 387 -18.52 -40.06 -21.76
N ASN A 388 -19.17 -41.17 -21.38
CA ASN A 388 -20.19 -41.19 -20.33
C ASN A 388 -19.77 -41.95 -19.06
N LYS A 389 -18.52 -42.44 -19.03
CA LYS A 389 -17.89 -43.03 -17.85
C LYS A 389 -16.56 -42.36 -17.58
N ASP A 390 -16.16 -42.39 -16.32
CA ASP A 390 -14.86 -41.86 -15.92
C ASP A 390 -13.73 -42.73 -16.51
N ILE A 391 -12.68 -42.07 -17.01
CA ILE A 391 -11.50 -42.68 -17.60
C ILE A 391 -10.36 -42.59 -16.59
N HIS A 392 -9.87 -43.74 -16.16
CA HIS A 392 -8.73 -43.85 -15.26
C HIS A 392 -7.43 -43.83 -16.05
N VAL A 393 -6.68 -42.73 -15.91
CA VAL A 393 -5.35 -42.52 -16.50
C VAL A 393 -4.31 -43.15 -15.59
N ARG A 394 -3.91 -44.37 -15.93
CA ARG A 394 -3.06 -45.24 -15.10
C ARG A 394 -2.01 -45.98 -15.95
N LYS A 395 -1.32 -46.96 -15.34
CA LYS A 395 -0.39 -47.87 -16.02
C LYS A 395 0.73 -47.11 -16.73
N ARG A 396 0.96 -47.35 -18.02
CA ARG A 396 2.07 -46.77 -18.79
C ARG A 396 1.70 -45.48 -19.53
N LEU A 397 0.47 -44.99 -19.40
CA LEU A 397 0.04 -43.82 -20.15
C LEU A 397 0.80 -42.57 -19.70
N ARG A 398 1.50 -41.94 -20.65
CA ARG A 398 2.34 -40.75 -20.46
C ARG A 398 1.80 -39.53 -21.21
N ARG A 399 1.04 -39.75 -22.30
CA ARG A 399 0.52 -38.66 -23.14
C ARG A 399 -0.86 -38.98 -23.72
N ILE A 400 -1.75 -38.00 -23.67
CA ILE A 400 -3.04 -37.98 -24.37
C ILE A 400 -3.04 -36.78 -25.32
N LEU A 401 -3.01 -37.05 -26.63
CA LEU A 401 -2.89 -36.04 -27.67
C LEU A 401 -4.18 -35.95 -28.49
N GLY A 402 -4.89 -34.83 -28.41
CA GLY A 402 -6.13 -34.66 -29.16
C GLY A 402 -5.93 -34.48 -30.67
N THR A 403 -4.76 -34.03 -31.10
CA THR A 403 -4.54 -33.52 -32.48
C THR A 403 -5.63 -32.53 -32.93
N GLU A 404 -6.11 -31.71 -31.99
CA GLU A 404 -7.21 -30.74 -32.14
C GLU A 404 -8.64 -31.33 -32.08
N ALA A 405 -8.78 -32.60 -31.67
CA ALA A 405 -10.07 -33.24 -31.40
C ALA A 405 -10.87 -32.60 -30.25
N ARG A 406 -12.12 -33.06 -30.11
CA ARG A 406 -13.04 -32.72 -29.02
C ARG A 406 -13.50 -33.98 -28.28
N ILE A 407 -13.51 -33.92 -26.96
CA ILE A 407 -14.17 -34.91 -26.10
C ILE A 407 -15.31 -34.22 -25.34
N ASP A 408 -16.52 -34.76 -25.46
CA ASP A 408 -17.70 -34.33 -24.70
C ASP A 408 -18.30 -35.47 -23.87
N GLY A 409 -19.50 -35.25 -23.34
CA GLY A 409 -20.18 -36.19 -22.45
C GLY A 409 -20.07 -35.82 -20.96
N THR A 410 -20.31 -36.81 -20.10
CA THR A 410 -20.46 -36.65 -18.65
C THR A 410 -19.29 -37.20 -17.83
N GLY A 411 -18.45 -38.04 -18.44
CA GLY A 411 -17.29 -38.66 -17.80
C GLY A 411 -16.16 -37.66 -17.52
N LYS A 412 -15.37 -37.95 -16.48
CA LYS A 412 -14.15 -37.24 -16.10
C LYS A 412 -12.91 -38.07 -16.42
N PHE A 413 -11.76 -37.40 -16.51
CA PHE A 413 -10.46 -38.08 -16.49
C PHE A 413 -9.91 -38.09 -15.07
N ILE A 414 -9.62 -39.28 -14.55
CA ILE A 414 -9.08 -39.50 -13.21
C ILE A 414 -7.59 -39.84 -13.35
N ILE A 415 -6.72 -38.96 -12.87
CA ILE A 415 -5.27 -39.18 -12.90
C ILE A 415 -4.90 -40.02 -11.68
N ASP A 416 -4.67 -41.31 -11.93
CA ASP A 416 -4.21 -42.29 -10.94
C ASP A 416 -2.69 -42.47 -11.02
N ASP A 417 -2.14 -43.19 -10.04
CA ASP A 417 -0.76 -43.63 -10.07
C ASP A 417 -0.44 -44.45 -11.34
N GLY A 418 0.79 -44.27 -11.82
CA GLY A 418 1.27 -44.84 -13.05
C GLY A 418 2.74 -45.24 -12.98
N THR A 419 3.23 -45.82 -14.07
CA THR A 419 4.65 -46.19 -14.25
C THR A 419 5.51 -44.94 -14.42
N PHE A 420 4.93 -43.88 -14.96
CA PHE A 420 5.58 -42.61 -15.19
C PHE A 420 5.08 -41.56 -14.21
N ASN A 421 6.00 -40.71 -13.75
CA ASN A 421 5.70 -39.67 -12.78
C ASN A 421 5.07 -38.44 -13.43
N GLU A 422 4.81 -38.48 -14.73
CA GLU A 422 4.28 -37.38 -15.52
C GLU A 422 3.16 -37.84 -16.47
N ILE A 423 2.26 -36.92 -16.79
CA ILE A 423 1.22 -37.08 -17.80
C ILE A 423 1.00 -35.76 -18.53
N THR A 424 1.06 -35.79 -19.86
CA THR A 424 0.75 -34.64 -20.72
C THR A 424 -0.60 -34.85 -21.40
N ILE A 425 -1.51 -33.88 -21.29
CA ILE A 425 -2.78 -33.85 -22.01
C ILE A 425 -2.81 -32.57 -22.84
N GLU A 426 -3.01 -32.68 -24.15
CA GLU A 426 -2.88 -31.52 -25.02
C GLU A 426 -3.72 -31.55 -26.29
N ARG A 427 -3.94 -30.36 -26.86
CA ARG A 427 -4.58 -30.13 -28.17
C ARG A 427 -6.03 -30.60 -28.24
N PHE A 428 -6.88 -30.09 -27.35
CA PHE A 428 -8.31 -30.40 -27.32
C PHE A 428 -9.19 -29.15 -27.32
N SER A 429 -10.21 -29.11 -28.17
CA SER A 429 -11.21 -28.01 -28.20
C SER A 429 -12.21 -28.08 -27.06
N ALA A 430 -12.43 -29.28 -26.52
CA ALA A 430 -13.04 -29.53 -25.23
C ALA A 430 -12.56 -30.90 -24.72
N PHE A 431 -12.45 -31.07 -23.40
CA PHE A 431 -11.90 -32.27 -22.79
C PHE A 431 -12.80 -32.79 -21.65
N GLY A 432 -13.85 -33.53 -22.02
CA GLY A 432 -14.73 -34.23 -21.10
C GLY A 432 -15.44 -33.31 -20.10
N ASN A 433 -15.81 -33.86 -18.95
CA ASN A 433 -16.51 -33.14 -17.88
C ASN A 433 -15.58 -32.66 -16.75
N GLY A 434 -14.26 -32.68 -16.97
CA GLY A 434 -13.25 -32.25 -16.02
C GLY A 434 -12.20 -33.30 -15.71
N ILE A 435 -11.21 -32.91 -14.91
CA ILE A 435 -10.06 -33.72 -14.50
C ILE A 435 -10.04 -33.81 -12.97
N LYS A 436 -9.89 -35.02 -12.44
CA LYS A 436 -9.62 -35.26 -11.02
C LYS A 436 -8.21 -35.82 -10.88
N HIS A 437 -7.36 -35.18 -10.09
CA HIS A 437 -5.96 -35.55 -9.95
C HIS A 437 -5.69 -36.17 -8.58
N LEU A 438 -5.55 -37.49 -8.54
CA LEU A 438 -5.48 -38.30 -7.31
C LEU A 438 -4.07 -38.82 -7.00
N SER A 439 -3.08 -38.47 -7.83
CA SER A 439 -1.75 -39.09 -7.81
C SER A 439 -0.64 -38.09 -7.53
N GLY A 440 0.55 -38.59 -7.20
CA GLY A 440 1.77 -37.78 -7.11
C GLY A 440 2.40 -37.42 -8.46
N ARG A 441 1.76 -37.75 -9.58
CA ARG A 441 2.29 -37.50 -10.92
C ARG A 441 2.19 -36.02 -11.27
N THR A 442 3.18 -35.47 -11.95
CA THR A 442 3.08 -34.15 -12.57
C THR A 442 2.09 -34.17 -13.73
N LEU A 443 1.14 -33.25 -13.76
CA LEU A 443 0.17 -33.08 -14.85
C LEU A 443 0.50 -31.84 -15.68
N ILE A 444 0.59 -32.00 -16.99
CA ILE A 444 0.83 -30.91 -17.95
C ILE A 444 -0.38 -30.80 -18.88
N LEU A 445 -1.02 -29.63 -18.91
CA LEU A 445 -2.14 -29.31 -19.78
C LEU A 445 -1.72 -28.25 -20.80
N LYS A 446 -1.82 -28.55 -22.11
CA LYS A 446 -1.38 -27.61 -23.17
C LYS A 446 -2.43 -27.45 -24.27
N ASN A 447 -2.69 -26.21 -24.69
CA ASN A 447 -3.54 -25.90 -25.84
C ASN A 447 -4.89 -26.61 -25.77
N MET A 448 -5.55 -26.55 -24.61
CA MET A 448 -6.77 -27.31 -24.38
C MET A 448 -7.84 -26.55 -23.62
N SER A 449 -9.07 -27.06 -23.69
CA SER A 449 -10.20 -26.57 -22.90
C SER A 449 -10.79 -27.70 -22.07
N THR A 450 -11.06 -27.44 -20.79
CA THR A 450 -11.69 -28.42 -19.87
C THR A 450 -12.68 -27.71 -18.93
N LYS A 451 -13.69 -28.41 -18.45
CA LYS A 451 -14.68 -27.79 -17.56
C LYS A 451 -14.14 -27.54 -16.15
N SER A 452 -13.40 -28.48 -15.59
CA SER A 452 -12.92 -28.34 -14.22
C SER A 452 -11.65 -29.13 -13.97
N TYR A 453 -10.94 -28.70 -12.94
CA TYR A 453 -9.80 -29.41 -12.38
C TYR A 453 -9.95 -29.46 -10.85
N GLU A 454 -9.69 -30.63 -10.27
CA GLU A 454 -9.71 -30.86 -8.83
C GLU A 454 -8.56 -31.77 -8.44
N SER A 455 -7.69 -31.32 -7.54
CA SER A 455 -6.65 -32.15 -6.92
C SER A 455 -7.18 -32.87 -5.68
N ASP A 456 -6.57 -33.99 -5.31
CA ASP A 456 -6.92 -34.70 -4.06
C ASP A 456 -6.79 -33.77 -2.85
N THR A 457 -7.69 -33.93 -1.89
CA THR A 457 -7.65 -33.23 -0.60
C THR A 457 -6.33 -33.36 0.16
N LEU A 458 -5.57 -34.44 -0.08
CA LEU A 458 -4.26 -34.68 0.54
C LEU A 458 -3.09 -34.12 -0.28
N GLY A 459 -3.35 -33.49 -1.42
CA GLY A 459 -2.35 -33.02 -2.36
C GLY A 459 -2.25 -33.90 -3.60
N ALA A 460 -1.70 -33.32 -4.68
CA ALA A 460 -1.40 -34.01 -5.92
C ALA A 460 -0.07 -33.50 -6.51
N GLY A 461 0.53 -34.24 -7.44
CA GLY A 461 1.79 -33.84 -8.08
C GLY A 461 1.64 -32.55 -8.89
N ASP A 462 2.73 -31.86 -9.16
CA ASP A 462 2.75 -30.52 -9.78
C ASP A 462 1.84 -30.37 -11.02
N LEU A 463 1.25 -29.17 -11.19
CA LEU A 463 0.37 -28.85 -12.32
C LEU A 463 0.94 -27.72 -13.19
N TYR A 464 1.07 -28.00 -14.48
CA TYR A 464 1.42 -27.01 -15.50
C TYR A 464 0.24 -26.76 -16.45
N LEU A 465 -0.08 -25.49 -16.72
CA LEU A 465 -1.09 -25.10 -17.71
C LEU A 465 -0.51 -24.11 -18.71
N GLU A 466 -0.65 -24.37 -20.01
CA GLU A 466 -0.30 -23.44 -21.09
C GLU A 466 -1.42 -23.32 -22.10
N ASP A 467 -1.94 -22.09 -22.31
CA ASP A 467 -3.04 -21.84 -23.24
C ASP A 467 -4.25 -22.73 -22.91
N VAL A 468 -4.76 -22.57 -21.68
CA VAL A 468 -5.83 -23.40 -21.12
C VAL A 468 -7.07 -22.55 -20.82
N ALA A 469 -8.18 -22.98 -21.41
CA ALA A 469 -9.51 -22.50 -21.04
C ALA A 469 -10.13 -23.45 -20.00
N ILE A 470 -10.48 -22.93 -18.82
CA ILE A 470 -11.02 -23.74 -17.73
C ILE A 470 -12.02 -22.95 -16.88
N ASN A 471 -13.14 -23.58 -16.51
CA ASN A 471 -14.17 -22.88 -15.73
C ASN A 471 -13.83 -22.81 -14.25
N THR A 472 -13.40 -23.93 -13.66
CA THR A 472 -13.14 -24.01 -12.21
C THR A 472 -11.89 -24.84 -11.88
N MET A 473 -11.17 -24.41 -10.85
CA MET A 473 -9.99 -25.09 -10.32
C MET A 473 -10.09 -25.17 -8.80
N THR A 474 -9.96 -26.39 -8.26
CA THR A 474 -9.76 -26.62 -6.83
C THR A 474 -8.37 -27.21 -6.62
N ILE A 475 -7.50 -26.41 -6.01
CA ILE A 475 -6.11 -26.73 -5.72
C ILE A 475 -6.00 -27.03 -4.22
N ASN A 476 -5.41 -28.17 -3.88
CA ASN A 476 -5.19 -28.63 -2.52
C ASN A 476 -3.70 -28.99 -2.40
N LEU A 477 -2.94 -28.30 -1.54
CA LEU A 477 -1.54 -28.64 -1.20
C LEU A 477 -0.65 -28.98 -2.42
N GLN A 478 -0.80 -28.25 -3.51
CA GLN A 478 -0.18 -28.54 -4.80
C GLN A 478 0.51 -27.28 -5.36
N HIS A 479 1.57 -27.47 -6.13
CA HIS A 479 2.19 -26.39 -6.92
C HIS A 479 1.55 -26.29 -8.30
N VAL A 480 1.27 -25.05 -8.72
CA VAL A 480 0.62 -24.75 -10.00
C VAL A 480 1.38 -23.65 -10.71
N TRP A 481 1.73 -23.87 -11.97
CA TRP A 481 2.25 -22.84 -12.88
C TRP A 481 1.37 -22.74 -14.13
N ALA A 482 0.73 -21.59 -14.32
CA ALA A 482 -0.15 -21.35 -15.46
C ALA A 482 0.37 -20.22 -16.35
N ARG A 483 0.23 -20.37 -17.67
CA ARG A 483 0.54 -19.37 -18.69
C ARG A 483 -0.65 -19.24 -19.62
N GLN A 484 -1.20 -18.03 -19.73
CA GLN A 484 -2.45 -17.78 -20.43
C GLN A 484 -3.58 -18.69 -19.91
N LEU A 485 -4.21 -18.26 -18.83
CA LEU A 485 -5.36 -18.94 -18.25
C LEU A 485 -6.63 -18.15 -18.57
N TYR A 486 -7.60 -18.80 -19.23
CA TYR A 486 -8.89 -18.20 -19.52
C TYR A 486 -10.02 -18.86 -18.71
N MET A 487 -10.86 -18.06 -18.06
CA MET A 487 -11.92 -18.60 -17.18
C MET A 487 -13.29 -17.91 -17.36
N ASN A 488 -14.26 -18.66 -17.87
CA ASN A 488 -15.63 -18.19 -18.14
C ASN A 488 -16.70 -18.91 -17.30
N TYR A 489 -16.52 -18.93 -15.97
CA TYR A 489 -17.49 -19.47 -15.02
C TYR A 489 -18.25 -18.38 -14.26
N ASP A 490 -19.58 -18.52 -14.16
CA ASP A 490 -20.45 -17.49 -13.54
C ASP A 490 -21.41 -18.04 -12.46
N ASN A 491 -21.15 -19.24 -11.95
CA ASN A 491 -21.99 -19.89 -10.91
C ASN A 491 -21.28 -20.05 -9.56
N GLY A 492 -20.09 -19.49 -9.38
CA GLY A 492 -19.31 -19.58 -8.14
C GLY A 492 -17.86 -19.13 -8.33
N THR A 493 -17.01 -19.40 -7.33
CA THR A 493 -15.58 -19.07 -7.36
C THR A 493 -14.85 -19.84 -8.46
N LYS A 494 -13.98 -19.17 -9.21
CA LYS A 494 -13.23 -19.78 -10.31
C LYS A 494 -12.05 -20.60 -9.81
N ILE A 495 -11.19 -20.01 -8.97
CA ILE A 495 -10.02 -20.67 -8.38
C ILE A 495 -10.20 -20.74 -6.86
N ILE A 496 -10.16 -21.95 -6.31
CA ILE A 496 -10.08 -22.19 -4.87
C ILE A 496 -8.71 -22.80 -4.60
N ASN A 497 -7.89 -22.11 -3.81
CA ASN A 497 -6.58 -22.58 -3.39
C ASN A 497 -6.57 -22.88 -1.89
N ASN A 498 -6.40 -24.15 -1.54
CA ASN A 498 -6.34 -24.66 -0.17
C ASN A 498 -4.89 -25.04 0.15
N GLY A 499 -4.12 -24.07 0.64
CA GLY A 499 -2.72 -24.29 1.06
C GLY A 499 -1.74 -24.63 -0.07
N GLY A 500 -2.12 -24.50 -1.35
CA GLY A 500 -1.23 -24.70 -2.49
C GLY A 500 -0.40 -23.45 -2.82
N ILE A 501 0.58 -23.62 -3.72
CA ILE A 501 1.38 -22.53 -4.28
C ILE A 501 0.96 -22.35 -5.75
N VAL A 502 0.38 -21.21 -6.08
CA VAL A 502 -0.17 -20.94 -7.41
C VAL A 502 0.50 -19.73 -8.02
N TRP A 503 1.17 -19.94 -9.15
CA TRP A 503 1.77 -18.87 -9.94
C TRP A 503 1.12 -18.82 -11.33
N ILE A 504 0.67 -17.64 -11.74
CA ILE A 504 -0.05 -17.45 -13.03
C ILE A 504 0.55 -16.27 -13.79
N LEU A 505 0.90 -16.51 -15.05
CA LEU A 505 1.24 -15.48 -16.03
C LEU A 505 0.09 -15.30 -17.00
N GLY A 506 -0.59 -14.16 -16.93
CA GLY A 506 -1.69 -13.80 -17.81
C GLY A 506 -2.97 -14.57 -17.47
N LEU A 507 -3.83 -13.95 -16.68
CA LEU A 507 -5.16 -14.44 -16.34
C LEU A 507 -6.22 -13.57 -17.03
N THR A 508 -7.12 -14.20 -17.80
CA THR A 508 -8.32 -13.53 -18.31
C THR A 508 -9.56 -14.19 -17.71
N ALA A 509 -10.36 -13.42 -16.97
CA ALA A 509 -11.55 -13.90 -16.31
C ALA A 509 -12.77 -13.07 -16.72
N GLU A 510 -13.84 -13.75 -17.14
CA GLU A 510 -15.10 -13.10 -17.50
C GLU A 510 -16.17 -13.28 -16.43
N ASN A 511 -17.14 -12.37 -16.41
CA ASN A 511 -18.30 -12.35 -15.51
C ASN A 511 -18.00 -11.92 -14.06
N GLY A 512 -19.06 -11.84 -13.25
CA GLY A 512 -19.06 -11.14 -11.96
C GLY A 512 -18.91 -12.01 -10.71
N ASN A 513 -18.17 -13.11 -10.76
CA ASN A 513 -17.89 -13.94 -9.59
C ASN A 513 -16.44 -13.85 -9.14
N THR A 514 -16.19 -14.20 -7.88
CA THR A 514 -14.85 -14.26 -7.28
C THR A 514 -13.91 -15.09 -8.15
N VAL A 515 -12.81 -14.46 -8.56
CA VAL A 515 -11.79 -15.09 -9.40
C VAL A 515 -10.95 -16.04 -8.57
N LEU A 516 -10.55 -15.63 -7.36
CA LEU A 516 -9.70 -16.41 -6.48
C LEU A 516 -10.22 -16.35 -5.05
N HIS A 517 -10.30 -17.51 -4.41
CA HIS A 517 -10.34 -17.66 -2.97
C HIS A 517 -9.09 -18.42 -2.52
N ASN A 518 -8.16 -17.70 -1.91
CA ASN A 518 -6.92 -18.23 -1.36
C ASN A 518 -7.07 -18.40 0.15
N ARG A 519 -6.78 -19.60 0.68
CA ARG A 519 -6.93 -19.92 2.10
C ARG A 519 -5.94 -20.98 2.57
N ASP A 520 -6.02 -21.32 3.85
CA ASP A 520 -5.21 -22.37 4.49
C ASP A 520 -3.70 -22.15 4.30
N GLN A 521 -3.23 -20.91 4.46
CA GLN A 521 -1.83 -20.50 4.24
C GLN A 521 -1.34 -20.62 2.80
N GLY A 522 -2.25 -20.74 1.83
CA GLY A 522 -1.90 -20.79 0.40
C GLY A 522 -1.11 -19.56 -0.06
N GLU A 523 -0.27 -19.76 -1.06
CA GLU A 523 0.56 -18.71 -1.65
C GLU A 523 0.19 -18.52 -3.11
N VAL A 524 -0.20 -17.30 -3.47
CA VAL A 524 -0.64 -16.99 -4.83
C VAL A 524 0.06 -15.74 -5.34
N GLU A 525 0.61 -15.86 -6.55
CA GLU A 525 1.13 -14.75 -7.34
C GLU A 525 0.51 -14.78 -8.73
N ILE A 526 -0.11 -13.67 -9.13
CA ILE A 526 -0.70 -13.54 -10.45
C ILE A 526 -0.09 -12.31 -11.12
N ALA A 527 0.68 -12.56 -12.18
CA ALA A 527 1.28 -11.54 -13.03
C ALA A 527 0.43 -11.35 -14.29
N GLY A 528 -0.19 -10.19 -14.41
CA GLY A 528 -1.07 -9.79 -15.51
C GLY A 528 -2.47 -10.35 -15.38
N ILE A 529 -3.43 -9.49 -15.02
CA ILE A 529 -4.83 -9.88 -14.85
C ILE A 529 -5.72 -8.98 -15.69
N HIS A 530 -6.57 -9.58 -16.50
CA HIS A 530 -7.68 -8.90 -17.15
C HIS A 530 -9.02 -9.51 -16.71
N VAL A 531 -9.84 -8.70 -16.04
CA VAL A 531 -11.21 -9.08 -15.67
C VAL A 531 -12.21 -8.34 -16.53
N ILE A 532 -13.13 -9.06 -17.15
CA ILE A 532 -14.23 -8.49 -17.93
C ILE A 532 -15.51 -8.72 -17.15
N SER A 533 -15.98 -7.68 -16.46
CA SER A 533 -17.07 -7.77 -15.48
C SER A 533 -18.45 -7.57 -16.11
N ASN A 534 -19.46 -8.18 -15.48
CA ASN A 534 -20.87 -8.09 -15.84
C ASN A 534 -21.71 -7.61 -14.64
N ALA A 535 -23.03 -7.49 -14.82
CA ALA A 535 -23.95 -6.99 -13.79
C ALA A 535 -23.90 -7.72 -12.42
N LYS A 536 -23.40 -8.96 -12.34
CA LYS A 536 -23.34 -9.73 -11.08
C LYS A 536 -22.17 -9.32 -10.17
N ALA A 537 -21.18 -8.58 -10.67
CA ALA A 537 -19.90 -8.30 -10.00
C ALA A 537 -20.01 -7.43 -8.72
N LYS A 538 -21.09 -6.67 -8.54
CA LYS A 538 -21.12 -5.58 -7.55
C LYS A 538 -21.05 -6.00 -6.08
N THR A 539 -21.42 -7.23 -5.72
CA THR A 539 -21.59 -7.62 -4.29
C THR A 539 -20.53 -8.56 -3.74
N ARG A 540 -19.80 -9.27 -4.62
CA ARG A 540 -18.79 -10.26 -4.23
C ARG A 540 -17.40 -9.66 -4.36
N PRO A 541 -16.44 -10.00 -3.47
CA PRO A 541 -15.05 -9.66 -3.68
C PRO A 541 -14.48 -10.36 -4.92
N LEU A 542 -13.71 -9.62 -5.72
CA LEU A 542 -13.01 -10.17 -6.87
C LEU A 542 -11.94 -11.18 -6.43
N PHE A 543 -11.18 -10.84 -5.38
CA PHE A 543 -10.19 -11.71 -4.72
C PHE A 543 -10.48 -11.82 -3.22
N VAL A 544 -10.39 -13.04 -2.69
CA VAL A 544 -10.45 -13.32 -1.25
C VAL A 544 -9.13 -13.93 -0.81
N ASN A 545 -8.47 -13.31 0.16
CA ASN A 545 -7.25 -13.80 0.78
C ASN A 545 -7.50 -14.04 2.27
N ASP A 546 -7.88 -15.27 2.63
CA ASP A 546 -8.24 -15.65 3.99
C ASP A 546 -7.09 -16.38 4.68
N SER A 547 -6.39 -15.69 5.59
CA SER A 547 -5.28 -16.25 6.36
C SER A 547 -4.23 -16.90 5.45
N ALA A 548 -3.91 -16.21 4.35
CA ALA A 548 -3.08 -16.69 3.25
C ALA A 548 -2.25 -15.54 2.62
N ASN A 549 -1.48 -15.85 1.58
CA ASN A 549 -0.51 -14.93 0.98
C ASN A 549 -0.83 -14.66 -0.49
N LEU A 550 -0.97 -13.38 -0.86
CA LEU A 550 -1.38 -12.96 -2.20
C LEU A 550 -0.54 -11.79 -2.74
N SER A 551 -0.14 -11.88 -4.01
CA SER A 551 0.38 -10.79 -4.84
C SER A 551 -0.43 -10.71 -6.14
N ILE A 552 -0.94 -9.52 -6.46
CA ILE A 552 -1.65 -9.22 -7.71
C ILE A 552 -0.86 -8.14 -8.42
N GLU A 553 -0.33 -8.49 -9.59
CA GLU A 553 0.56 -7.64 -10.37
C GLU A 553 -0.14 -7.32 -11.69
N GLY A 554 -0.48 -6.06 -11.91
CA GLY A 554 -1.05 -5.63 -13.17
C GLY A 554 -2.51 -6.03 -13.40
N LEU A 555 -3.40 -5.70 -12.47
CA LEU A 555 -4.85 -5.90 -12.64
C LEU A 555 -5.47 -4.76 -13.44
N ARG A 556 -6.21 -5.16 -14.47
CA ARG A 556 -7.15 -4.31 -15.21
C ARG A 556 -8.54 -4.93 -15.21
N GLU A 557 -9.54 -4.12 -14.88
CA GLU A 557 -10.95 -4.48 -15.04
C GLU A 557 -11.59 -3.69 -16.20
N THR A 558 -12.38 -4.37 -17.01
CA THR A 558 -13.21 -3.78 -18.06
C THR A 558 -14.68 -3.99 -17.75
N ALA A 559 -15.38 -2.91 -17.40
CA ALA A 559 -16.81 -2.94 -17.04
C ALA A 559 -17.69 -2.67 -18.27
N MET A 560 -17.95 -3.70 -19.08
CA MET A 560 -18.69 -3.63 -20.36
C MET A 560 -20.09 -2.99 -20.29
N GLN A 561 -20.71 -2.96 -19.11
CA GLN A 561 -22.05 -2.39 -18.88
C GLN A 561 -22.07 -1.37 -17.72
N GLY A 562 -20.92 -0.78 -17.37
CA GLY A 562 -20.77 0.12 -16.22
C GLY A 562 -20.92 -0.56 -14.85
N ASN A 563 -20.83 -1.89 -14.80
CA ASN A 563 -20.97 -2.68 -13.59
C ASN A 563 -19.62 -3.27 -13.17
N ALA A 564 -18.82 -2.47 -12.50
CA ALA A 564 -17.55 -2.90 -11.93
C ALA A 564 -17.73 -3.66 -10.60
N PHE A 565 -16.72 -4.43 -10.21
CA PHE A 565 -16.61 -4.98 -8.85
C PHE A 565 -16.51 -3.83 -7.84
N GLN A 566 -17.37 -3.85 -6.82
CA GLN A 566 -17.29 -2.87 -5.72
C GLN A 566 -16.19 -3.25 -4.71
N LYS A 567 -16.02 -4.56 -4.47
CA LYS A 567 -15.01 -5.12 -3.59
C LYS A 567 -13.91 -5.76 -4.44
N ILE A 568 -12.70 -5.24 -4.37
CA ILE A 568 -11.58 -5.75 -5.17
C ILE A 568 -10.86 -6.86 -4.42
N VAL A 569 -10.39 -6.57 -3.20
CA VAL A 569 -9.77 -7.59 -2.35
C VAL A 569 -10.42 -7.60 -0.98
N GLU A 570 -10.73 -8.78 -0.47
CA GLU A 570 -11.07 -8.99 0.94
C GLU A 570 -9.97 -9.82 1.58
N GLU A 571 -9.29 -9.24 2.57
CA GLU A 571 -8.16 -9.86 3.25
C GLU A 571 -8.54 -10.10 4.72
N THR A 572 -8.36 -11.34 5.18
CA THR A 572 -8.60 -11.72 6.58
C THR A 572 -7.30 -12.20 7.21
N ARG A 573 -6.91 -11.61 8.34
CA ARG A 573 -5.77 -12.08 9.16
C ARG A 573 -6.17 -12.13 10.62
N LYS A 574 -5.92 -13.27 11.27
CA LYS A 574 -6.23 -13.50 12.70
C LYS A 574 -7.70 -13.15 13.08
N GLY A 575 -8.64 -13.36 12.16
CA GLY A 575 -10.07 -13.08 12.37
C GLY A 575 -10.49 -11.63 12.16
N GLU A 576 -9.56 -10.72 11.83
CA GLU A 576 -9.90 -9.37 11.36
C GLU A 576 -9.94 -9.35 9.83
N SER A 577 -11.06 -8.90 9.26
CA SER A 577 -11.24 -8.76 7.82
C SER A 577 -11.22 -7.28 7.41
N LYS A 578 -10.46 -6.97 6.37
CA LYS A 578 -10.43 -5.68 5.69
C LYS A 578 -10.85 -5.85 4.23
N THR A 579 -11.33 -4.77 3.63
CA THR A 579 -11.76 -4.78 2.22
C THR A 579 -11.18 -3.58 1.50
N LEU A 580 -10.56 -3.83 0.35
CA LEU A 580 -10.16 -2.82 -0.62
C LEU A 580 -11.35 -2.55 -1.52
N PHE A 581 -11.92 -1.35 -1.43
CA PHE A 581 -13.03 -0.97 -2.27
C PHE A 581 -12.55 -0.38 -3.57
N SER A 582 -13.38 -0.55 -4.59
CA SER A 582 -13.09 -0.05 -5.93
C SER A 582 -13.00 1.48 -5.97
N ASP A 583 -13.66 2.17 -5.03
CA ASP A 583 -13.71 3.64 -4.93
C ASP A 583 -12.41 4.24 -4.41
N ASP A 584 -11.57 3.41 -3.78
CA ASP A 584 -10.23 3.78 -3.30
C ASP A 584 -9.17 3.66 -4.41
N LEU A 585 -9.53 3.11 -5.57
CA LEU A 585 -8.62 2.82 -6.68
C LEU A 585 -8.91 3.69 -7.90
N GLU A 586 -7.88 3.88 -8.72
CA GLU A 586 -8.01 4.55 -10.00
C GLU A 586 -8.93 3.78 -10.95
N LYS A 587 -9.77 4.53 -11.67
CA LYS A 587 -10.74 4.01 -12.63
C LYS A 587 -10.27 4.29 -14.04
N GLY A 588 -10.35 3.27 -14.89
CA GLY A 588 -10.17 3.46 -16.32
C GLY A 588 -11.39 4.07 -17.00
N PRO A 589 -11.31 4.40 -18.30
CA PRO A 589 -12.45 4.96 -19.03
C PRO A 589 -13.65 4.01 -19.15
N SER A 590 -13.45 2.71 -18.95
CA SER A 590 -14.54 1.72 -18.88
C SER A 590 -15.29 1.71 -17.53
N GLY A 591 -14.78 2.43 -16.51
CA GLY A 591 -15.27 2.41 -15.13
C GLY A 591 -14.75 1.26 -14.27
N GLY A 592 -13.94 0.35 -14.83
CA GLY A 592 -13.25 -0.70 -14.08
C GLY A 592 -11.97 -0.20 -13.40
N VAL A 593 -11.49 -0.95 -12.41
CA VAL A 593 -10.27 -0.61 -11.66
C VAL A 593 -8.97 -0.84 -12.45
N PHE A 594 -8.00 0.03 -12.19
CA PHE A 594 -6.59 -0.13 -12.54
C PHE A 594 -5.77 -0.31 -11.26
N LEU A 595 -5.00 -1.40 -11.18
CA LEU A 595 -4.22 -1.73 -9.99
C LEU A 595 -2.87 -2.34 -10.39
N PRO A 596 -1.80 -1.52 -10.43
CA PRO A 596 -0.46 -1.99 -10.75
C PRO A 596 0.10 -3.04 -9.79
N LEU A 597 -0.10 -2.85 -8.48
CA LEU A 597 0.35 -3.80 -7.48
C LEU A 597 -0.58 -3.79 -6.26
N TYR A 598 -1.07 -4.97 -5.89
CA TYR A 598 -1.59 -5.24 -4.55
C TYR A 598 -0.80 -6.37 -3.90
N VAL A 599 -0.52 -6.21 -2.61
CA VAL A 599 0.18 -7.21 -1.80
C VAL A 599 -0.56 -7.45 -0.49
N GLY A 600 -0.65 -8.72 -0.11
CA GLY A 600 -1.26 -9.18 1.13
C GLY A 600 -0.63 -10.50 1.54
N TYR A 601 0.61 -10.46 2.06
CA TYR A 601 1.31 -11.64 2.55
C TYR A 601 2.10 -11.36 3.83
N ILE A 602 2.53 -12.43 4.49
CA ILE A 602 3.45 -12.38 5.64
C ILE A 602 4.85 -12.76 5.15
N PRO A 603 5.86 -11.88 5.25
CA PRO A 603 7.20 -12.17 4.73
C PRO A 603 7.86 -13.33 5.49
N LYS A 604 8.27 -14.36 4.75
CA LYS A 604 8.96 -15.54 5.33
C LYS A 604 10.43 -15.29 5.65
N THR A 605 11.03 -14.27 5.05
CA THR A 605 12.46 -13.97 5.17
C THR A 605 12.72 -12.55 5.67
N GLY A 606 13.85 -12.37 6.36
CA GLY A 606 14.25 -11.11 6.98
C GLY A 606 14.07 -11.11 8.49
N VAL A 607 14.64 -10.10 9.14
CA VAL A 607 14.53 -9.92 10.60
C VAL A 607 13.32 -9.02 10.88
N ASN A 608 12.48 -9.43 11.82
CA ASN A 608 11.37 -8.62 12.33
C ASN A 608 11.91 -7.35 12.97
N THR A 609 11.37 -6.19 12.60
CA THR A 609 11.63 -4.93 13.30
C THR A 609 10.45 -4.56 14.20
N PRO A 610 10.68 -3.91 15.36
CA PRO A 610 9.56 -3.45 16.19
C PRO A 610 8.63 -2.51 15.41
N PRO A 611 7.32 -2.51 15.71
CA PRO A 611 6.40 -1.50 15.22
C PRO A 611 6.90 -0.09 15.54
N ILE A 612 6.61 0.86 14.65
CA ILE A 612 6.92 2.28 14.81
C ILE A 612 5.60 3.00 15.12
N PRO A 613 5.23 3.12 16.41
CA PRO A 613 4.12 3.98 16.80
C PRO A 613 4.53 5.46 16.72
N GLU A 614 3.59 6.29 16.30
CA GLU A 614 3.68 7.74 16.28
C GLU A 614 2.55 8.28 17.16
N ALA A 615 2.92 8.91 18.27
CA ALA A 615 1.99 9.61 19.14
C ALA A 615 1.61 10.97 18.52
N PRO A 616 0.46 11.58 18.88
CA PRO A 616 0.10 12.90 18.39
C PRO A 616 1.07 13.96 18.92
N GLU A 617 1.04 15.14 18.29
CA GLU A 617 1.76 16.30 18.80
C GLU A 617 1.35 16.67 20.23
N ASP A 618 2.25 17.35 20.95
CA ASP A 618 2.03 17.84 22.32
C ASP A 618 0.71 18.65 22.41
N LYS A 619 -0.03 18.51 23.51
CA LYS A 619 -1.36 19.16 23.67
C LYS A 619 -1.48 20.03 24.91
N ILE A 620 -2.31 21.07 24.81
CA ILE A 620 -2.83 21.84 25.94
C ILE A 620 -4.31 21.48 26.14
N VAL A 621 -4.70 21.20 27.38
CA VAL A 621 -6.07 20.81 27.76
C VAL A 621 -6.54 21.69 28.92
N ILE A 622 -7.77 22.18 28.86
CA ILE A 622 -8.37 22.98 29.93
C ILE A 622 -9.53 22.20 30.56
N LEU A 623 -9.41 21.80 31.81
CA LEU A 623 -10.43 21.01 32.52
C LEU A 623 -11.76 21.77 32.59
N PRO A 624 -12.92 21.13 32.34
CA PRO A 624 -13.11 19.68 32.31
C PRO A 624 -13.01 19.05 30.91
N ASP A 625 -12.42 19.74 29.93
CA ASP A 625 -12.34 19.20 28.56
C ASP A 625 -11.40 17.98 28.51
N ASN A 626 -11.66 17.07 27.57
CA ASN A 626 -10.84 15.87 27.32
C ASN A 626 -9.76 16.14 26.26
N ALA A 627 -8.61 15.46 26.36
CA ALA A 627 -7.65 15.38 25.27
C ALA A 627 -8.14 14.36 24.24
N LYS A 628 -8.26 14.78 22.97
CA LYS A 628 -8.44 13.85 21.84
C LYS A 628 -7.06 13.38 21.37
N LEU A 629 -6.76 12.10 21.57
CA LEU A 629 -5.50 11.46 21.20
C LEU A 629 -5.72 10.57 19.98
N SER A 630 -4.81 10.67 19.02
CA SER A 630 -4.83 9.89 17.78
C SER A 630 -3.39 9.47 17.50
N GLY A 631 -3.14 8.16 17.53
CA GLY A 631 -1.84 7.58 17.21
C GLY A 631 -1.86 6.90 15.84
N GLN A 632 -0.68 6.67 15.27
CA GLN A 632 -0.49 5.88 14.06
C GLN A 632 0.57 4.81 14.31
N VAL A 633 0.52 3.69 13.58
CA VAL A 633 1.54 2.65 13.69
C VAL A 633 1.92 2.23 12.29
N THR A 634 3.22 2.23 12.02
CA THR A 634 3.80 1.60 10.83
C THR A 634 4.52 0.33 11.25
N ASP A 635 4.33 -0.75 10.51
CA ASP A 635 4.93 -2.06 10.79
C ASP A 635 5.44 -2.70 9.48
N ASP A 636 6.44 -3.56 9.58
CA ASP A 636 7.04 -4.23 8.42
C ASP A 636 6.23 -5.44 7.92
N GLY A 637 5.12 -5.76 8.59
CA GLY A 637 4.21 -6.85 8.25
C GLY A 637 4.77 -8.23 8.58
N ARG A 638 5.90 -8.31 9.28
CA ARG A 638 6.45 -9.57 9.77
C ARG A 638 5.69 -9.98 11.05
N ALA A 639 6.17 -11.04 11.70
CA ALA A 639 5.46 -11.73 12.78
C ALA A 639 4.10 -12.29 12.35
N ASP A 640 3.00 -11.70 12.83
CA ASP A 640 1.64 -12.13 12.54
C ASP A 640 1.00 -11.35 11.38
N GLY A 641 1.70 -10.34 10.83
CA GLY A 641 1.23 -9.50 9.72
C GLY A 641 -0.14 -8.88 10.01
N LEU A 642 -0.32 -8.22 11.14
CA LEU A 642 -1.66 -7.79 11.58
C LEU A 642 -2.27 -6.73 10.66
N CYS A 643 -3.60 -6.69 10.56
CA CYS A 643 -4.31 -5.62 9.84
C CYS A 643 -4.41 -4.35 10.67
N SER A 644 -4.40 -4.48 11.99
CA SER A 644 -4.22 -3.39 12.94
C SER A 644 -3.36 -3.90 14.09
N VAL A 645 -2.23 -3.24 14.34
CA VAL A 645 -1.34 -3.63 15.43
C VAL A 645 -2.03 -3.29 16.77
N PRO A 646 -2.06 -4.20 17.75
CA PRO A 646 -2.54 -3.90 19.09
C PRO A 646 -1.78 -2.72 19.69
N VAL A 647 -2.52 -1.72 20.16
CA VAL A 647 -1.97 -0.50 20.78
C VAL A 647 -2.40 -0.33 22.22
N GLU A 648 -1.63 0.44 22.97
CA GLU A 648 -1.92 0.80 24.35
C GLU A 648 -1.48 2.23 24.67
N TRP A 649 -2.41 2.99 25.22
CA TRP A 649 -2.19 4.29 25.85
C TRP A 649 -1.96 4.12 27.35
N SER A 650 -0.84 4.65 27.86
CA SER A 650 -0.54 4.58 29.28
C SER A 650 0.06 5.87 29.84
N LYS A 651 -0.22 6.14 31.12
CA LYS A 651 0.41 7.26 31.83
C LYS A 651 1.81 6.86 32.27
N ILE A 652 2.83 7.59 31.83
CA ILE A 652 4.19 7.45 32.34
C ILE A 652 4.41 8.32 33.59
N SER A 653 4.00 9.59 33.54
CA SER A 653 4.16 10.53 34.66
C SER A 653 3.09 11.61 34.68
N GLY A 654 2.88 12.24 35.85
CA GLY A 654 1.98 13.38 36.03
C GLY A 654 1.27 13.38 37.40
N PRO A 655 0.70 14.52 37.83
CA PRO A 655 0.20 14.70 39.20
C PRO A 655 -1.13 13.97 39.50
N GLY A 656 -1.92 13.62 38.49
CA GLY A 656 -3.24 12.98 38.67
C GLY A 656 -3.45 11.67 37.92
N LYS A 657 -4.62 11.05 38.08
CA LYS A 657 -5.05 9.91 37.25
C LYS A 657 -5.42 10.44 35.85
N ILE A 658 -5.07 9.66 34.82
CA ILE A 658 -5.60 9.80 33.45
C ILE A 658 -6.63 8.68 33.27
N VAL A 659 -7.81 9.00 32.77
CA VAL A 659 -8.82 8.01 32.40
C VAL A 659 -9.03 8.09 30.89
N PHE A 660 -8.63 7.02 30.19
CA PHE A 660 -8.88 6.85 28.76
C PHE A 660 -10.27 6.26 28.55
N ALA A 661 -11.00 6.76 27.55
CA ALA A 661 -12.26 6.16 27.11
C ALA A 661 -12.04 4.72 26.63
N ASP A 662 -11.00 4.52 25.81
CA ASP A 662 -10.46 3.21 25.47
C ASP A 662 -8.93 3.31 25.31
N HIS A 663 -8.18 2.73 26.25
CA HIS A 663 -6.72 2.76 26.19
C HIS A 663 -6.15 1.89 25.06
N ARG A 664 -6.95 1.05 24.38
CA ARG A 664 -6.49 0.17 23.29
C ARG A 664 -6.94 0.64 21.90
N ALA A 665 -7.58 1.80 21.81
CA ALA A 665 -7.97 2.40 20.54
C ALA A 665 -6.88 3.34 20.01
N TYR A 666 -6.63 3.33 18.70
CA TYR A 666 -5.76 4.31 18.04
C TYR A 666 -6.25 5.76 18.28
N ASN A 667 -7.58 5.93 18.28
CA ASN A 667 -8.25 7.20 18.60
C ASN A 667 -8.98 7.05 19.93
N THR A 668 -8.61 7.84 20.95
CA THR A 668 -9.27 7.84 22.25
C THR A 668 -9.39 9.25 22.82
N GLU A 669 -10.33 9.44 23.72
CA GLU A 669 -10.36 10.58 24.62
C GLU A 669 -9.67 10.24 25.95
N ALA A 670 -8.94 11.20 26.51
CA ALA A 670 -8.31 11.10 27.81
C ALA A 670 -8.76 12.25 28.72
N SER A 671 -9.27 11.93 29.89
CA SER A 671 -9.65 12.90 30.93
C SER A 671 -8.62 12.92 32.07
N PHE A 672 -8.48 14.06 32.73
CA PHE A 672 -7.45 14.29 33.73
C PHE A 672 -8.07 14.77 35.04
N THR A 673 -7.65 14.17 36.16
CA THR A 673 -8.15 14.56 37.49
C THR A 673 -7.50 15.82 38.06
N PHE A 674 -6.30 16.17 37.61
CA PHE A 674 -5.54 17.32 38.10
C PHE A 674 -4.84 18.07 36.98
N SER A 675 -4.71 19.39 37.15
CA SER A 675 -3.82 20.21 36.34
C SER A 675 -2.35 19.84 36.56
N GLY A 676 -1.53 20.07 35.53
CA GLY A 676 -0.09 19.83 35.52
C GLY A 676 0.37 19.12 34.25
N ARG A 677 1.64 18.71 34.26
CA ARG A 677 2.31 18.09 33.11
C ARG A 677 2.20 16.58 33.14
N TYR A 678 1.72 16.00 32.05
CA TYR A 678 1.64 14.56 31.84
C TYR A 678 2.54 14.13 30.69
N HIS A 679 3.17 12.97 30.84
CA HIS A 679 3.76 12.23 29.73
C HIS A 679 2.92 10.98 29.53
N VAL A 680 2.39 10.82 28.34
CA VAL A 680 1.54 9.68 27.94
C VAL A 680 2.29 8.90 26.87
N GLU A 681 2.42 7.60 27.06
CA GLU A 681 3.01 6.67 26.10
C GLU A 681 1.91 6.10 25.20
N PHE A 682 2.16 6.11 23.89
CA PHE A 682 1.46 5.31 22.89
C PHE A 682 2.37 4.18 22.46
N SER A 683 1.98 2.94 22.76
CA SER A 683 2.79 1.77 22.44
C SER A 683 2.05 0.80 21.53
N ALA A 684 2.80 0.06 20.74
CA ALA A 684 2.29 -0.92 19.78
C ALA A 684 3.07 -2.23 19.86
N HIS A 685 2.39 -3.36 19.70
CA HIS A 685 2.98 -4.69 19.81
C HIS A 685 2.49 -5.64 18.70
N ASP A 686 3.38 -6.07 17.81
CA ASP A 686 3.08 -6.94 16.64
C ASP A 686 2.89 -8.44 16.98
N GLY A 687 3.02 -8.79 18.27
CA GLY A 687 2.99 -10.18 18.77
C GLY A 687 4.37 -10.72 19.15
N LYS A 688 5.46 -10.06 18.73
CA LYS A 688 6.86 -10.43 19.03
C LYS A 688 7.69 -9.30 19.61
N MET A 689 7.49 -8.06 19.17
CA MET A 689 8.26 -6.88 19.53
C MET A 689 7.34 -5.71 19.90
N LYS A 690 7.84 -4.81 20.76
CA LYS A 690 7.13 -3.62 21.22
C LYS A 690 7.83 -2.34 20.75
N GLY A 691 7.08 -1.42 20.17
CA GLY A 691 7.47 -0.03 19.95
C GLY A 691 6.70 0.92 20.88
N ALA A 692 7.25 2.11 21.12
CA ALA A 692 6.57 3.15 21.89
C ALA A 692 7.01 4.56 21.48
N ASP A 693 6.07 5.50 21.53
CA ASP A 693 6.31 6.94 21.42
C ASP A 693 5.57 7.68 22.54
N THR A 694 5.97 8.91 22.86
CA THR A 694 5.43 9.67 24.00
C THR A 694 4.96 11.05 23.61
N VAL A 695 3.76 11.42 24.05
CA VAL A 695 3.20 12.77 23.92
C VAL A 695 3.17 13.49 25.26
N ARG A 696 3.46 14.80 25.26
CA ARG A 696 3.32 15.65 26.45
C ARG A 696 1.98 16.36 26.45
N ILE A 697 1.28 16.32 27.57
CA ILE A 697 -0.01 16.98 27.75
C ILE A 697 0.08 17.94 28.93
N TYR A 698 -0.21 19.21 28.67
CA TYR A 698 -0.27 20.27 29.67
C TYR A 698 -1.73 20.52 30.01
N VAL A 699 -2.11 20.19 31.24
CA VAL A 699 -3.48 20.30 31.72
C VAL A 699 -3.60 21.51 32.65
N PHE A 700 -4.55 22.39 32.39
CA PHE A 700 -4.86 23.55 33.23
C PHE A 700 -6.34 23.52 33.68
N ASP A 701 -6.69 24.23 34.75
CA ASP A 701 -8.08 24.29 35.25
C ASP A 701 -8.81 25.49 34.64
N ARG A 702 -10.06 25.31 34.19
CA ARG A 702 -10.89 26.39 33.60
C ARG A 702 -11.44 27.38 34.63
N ARG A 703 -11.23 27.18 35.94
CA ARG A 703 -11.78 28.08 36.97
C ARG A 703 -10.77 29.13 37.42
N THR A 704 -11.30 30.36 37.50
CA THR A 704 -10.73 31.65 37.88
C THR A 704 -9.69 32.19 36.93
N THR A 705 -10.22 32.69 35.82
CA THR A 705 -9.69 33.87 35.19
C THR A 705 -9.73 35.08 36.12
N THR A 706 -8.75 35.97 35.93
CA THR A 706 -8.53 37.23 36.61
C THR A 706 -9.81 38.08 36.74
N GLN A 707 -10.03 38.78 37.86
CA GLN A 707 -11.11 39.77 37.90
C GLN A 707 -10.87 40.81 36.81
N ASP A 708 -11.95 41.47 36.37
CA ASP A 708 -11.84 42.58 35.44
C ASP A 708 -11.02 43.71 36.09
N HIS A 709 -9.86 44.02 35.49
CA HIS A 709 -8.97 45.08 35.95
C HIS A 709 -8.93 46.29 34.99
N ASN A 710 -9.66 46.27 33.87
CA ASN A 710 -9.77 47.45 32.99
C ASN A 710 -10.95 48.38 33.40
N GLY A 711 -11.85 47.88 34.26
CA GLY A 711 -12.99 48.64 34.78
C GLY A 711 -14.19 48.72 33.82
N ASP A 712 -14.24 47.87 32.80
CA ASP A 712 -15.36 47.74 31.86
C ASP A 712 -16.51 46.84 32.38
N ASN A 713 -16.32 46.25 33.57
CA ASN A 713 -17.20 45.34 34.26
C ASN A 713 -17.43 44.00 33.52
N VAL A 714 -16.54 43.62 32.61
CA VAL A 714 -16.57 42.38 31.84
C VAL A 714 -15.45 41.45 32.32
N SER A 715 -15.84 40.39 33.04
CA SER A 715 -14.92 39.30 33.37
C SER A 715 -14.42 38.62 32.08
N SER A 716 -13.30 39.09 31.54
CA SER A 716 -12.75 38.61 30.26
C SER A 716 -11.70 37.52 30.45
N GLY A 717 -11.04 37.56 31.60
CA GLY A 717 -10.07 36.57 32.02
C GLY A 717 -8.78 36.50 31.26
N ARG A 718 -8.51 37.57 30.54
CA ARG A 718 -7.34 37.79 29.73
C ARG A 718 -6.79 39.10 30.25
N GLY A 719 -5.50 39.10 30.55
CA GLY A 719 -4.85 40.27 31.12
C GLY A 719 -5.05 41.54 30.27
N MET A 720 -4.75 42.70 30.85
CA MET A 720 -4.57 43.90 30.05
C MET A 720 -3.31 43.75 29.21
N ASP A 721 -3.37 44.21 27.97
CA ASP A 721 -2.24 44.22 27.07
C ASP A 721 -2.11 45.60 26.40
N THR A 722 -0.88 46.03 26.22
CA THR A 722 -0.57 47.29 25.54
C THR A 722 0.88 47.27 25.12
N TRP A 723 1.20 48.00 24.06
CA TRP A 723 2.57 48.20 23.63
C TRP A 723 2.95 49.68 23.80
N ILE A 724 4.23 49.93 23.98
CA ILE A 724 4.77 51.29 24.10
C ILE A 724 5.84 51.48 23.02
N SER A 725 5.93 52.69 22.49
CA SER A 725 6.84 53.05 21.40
C SER A 725 7.71 54.24 21.76
N GLU A 726 9.00 54.17 21.51
CA GLU A 726 9.90 55.33 21.69
C GLU A 726 9.54 56.50 20.76
N PHE A 727 9.02 56.22 19.57
CA PHE A 727 8.58 57.27 18.62
C PHE A 727 7.29 57.95 18.99
N ASP A 728 6.43 57.19 19.66
CA ASP A 728 5.15 57.69 20.12
C ASP A 728 5.15 57.71 21.64
N ALA A 729 6.04 58.54 22.18
CA ALA A 729 6.44 58.42 23.58
C ALA A 729 5.31 58.74 24.57
N TYR A 730 4.23 59.38 24.09
CA TYR A 730 3.14 59.92 24.89
C TYR A 730 1.75 59.41 24.49
N THR A 731 1.61 58.62 23.42
CA THR A 731 0.32 58.03 23.05
C THR A 731 0.17 56.65 23.70
N PRO A 732 -0.98 56.37 24.33
CA PRO A 732 -1.31 55.04 24.82
C PRO A 732 -1.87 54.16 23.69
N HIS A 733 -1.36 52.94 23.55
CA HIS A 733 -1.78 51.97 22.52
C HIS A 733 -2.62 50.81 23.07
N GLY A 734 -3.32 51.03 24.19
CA GLY A 734 -4.12 50.01 24.87
C GLY A 734 -5.41 49.57 24.15
N SER A 735 -5.73 50.19 23.01
CA SER A 735 -6.90 49.89 22.16
C SER A 735 -6.53 49.31 20.79
N ASP A 736 -5.24 49.13 20.51
CA ASP A 736 -4.77 48.63 19.21
C ASP A 736 -5.06 47.14 19.11
N SER A 737 -5.50 46.66 17.94
CA SER A 737 -5.78 45.24 17.69
C SER A 737 -4.52 44.36 17.60
N VAL A 738 -3.33 44.97 17.60
CA VAL A 738 -2.04 44.30 17.50
C VAL A 738 -1.00 45.02 18.36
N LEU A 739 -0.15 44.23 19.02
CA LEU A 739 0.92 44.69 19.91
C LEU A 739 2.24 44.58 19.18
N HIS A 740 2.98 45.69 19.10
CA HIS A 740 4.25 45.73 18.39
C HIS A 740 5.45 45.54 19.35
N ILE A 741 6.48 44.87 18.85
CA ILE A 741 7.78 44.77 19.53
C ILE A 741 8.90 45.20 18.56
N GLY A 742 9.98 45.76 19.09
CA GLY A 742 11.06 46.26 18.24
C GLY A 742 12.37 46.54 18.96
N ASN A 743 13.48 46.39 18.21
CA ASN A 743 14.84 46.62 18.68
C ASN A 743 15.74 47.20 17.57
N ALA A 744 15.38 48.34 17.01
CA ALA A 744 16.30 49.08 16.13
C ALA A 744 16.66 50.42 16.78
N SER A 745 17.84 50.96 16.45
CA SER A 745 18.33 52.30 16.84
C SER A 745 17.35 53.44 16.51
N SER A 746 16.28 53.11 15.79
CA SER A 746 15.18 53.97 15.41
C SER A 746 13.86 53.15 15.29
N ASN A 747 13.53 52.23 16.21
CA ASN A 747 12.21 51.52 16.38
C ASN A 747 12.22 50.65 17.63
N SER A 748 12.26 51.26 18.82
CA SER A 748 12.13 50.51 20.08
C SER A 748 10.68 50.46 20.53
N ALA A 749 10.16 49.23 20.67
CA ALA A 749 8.81 48.97 21.16
C ALA A 749 8.81 47.77 22.11
N LYS A 750 8.00 47.86 23.18
CA LYS A 750 7.89 46.83 24.23
C LYS A 750 6.42 46.51 24.50
N ILE A 751 6.14 45.25 24.83
CA ILE A 751 4.79 44.78 25.13
C ILE A 751 4.66 44.60 26.65
N TYR A 752 3.57 45.10 27.21
CA TYR A 752 3.20 44.95 28.62
C TYR A 752 1.92 44.13 28.71
N LEU A 753 1.95 43.06 29.50
CA LEU A 753 0.85 42.16 29.73
C LEU A 753 0.59 42.07 31.24
N LYS A 754 -0.56 42.51 31.73
CA LYS A 754 -0.92 42.48 33.16
C LYS A 754 -2.05 41.50 33.44
N PHE A 755 -1.83 40.58 34.38
CA PHE A 755 -2.81 39.60 34.81
C PHE A 755 -3.15 39.78 36.29
N ASP A 756 -4.43 39.80 36.66
CA ASP A 756 -4.89 39.82 38.05
C ASP A 756 -5.18 38.42 38.58
N ILE A 757 -4.28 37.81 39.34
CA ILE A 757 -4.48 36.45 39.86
C ILE A 757 -5.06 36.42 41.28
N SER A 758 -5.59 37.53 41.79
CA SER A 758 -6.14 37.63 43.15
C SER A 758 -7.31 36.67 43.41
N GLY A 759 -8.02 36.27 42.36
CA GLY A 759 -9.13 35.32 42.41
C GLY A 759 -8.73 33.84 42.52
N LEU A 760 -7.44 33.49 42.52
CA LEU A 760 -7.00 32.10 42.62
C LEU A 760 -7.28 31.52 44.02
N PRO A 761 -7.86 30.31 44.13
CA PRO A 761 -8.23 29.70 45.41
C PRO A 761 -7.03 29.16 46.22
N GLY A 762 -5.81 29.25 45.69
CA GLY A 762 -4.59 28.91 46.40
C GLY A 762 -3.33 29.22 45.58
N PRO A 763 -2.14 28.84 46.09
CA PRO A 763 -0.87 29.25 45.49
C PRO A 763 -0.67 28.62 44.11
N VAL A 764 -0.09 29.40 43.18
CA VAL A 764 0.31 28.91 41.85
C VAL A 764 1.31 27.77 42.01
N SER A 765 1.13 26.69 41.26
CA SER A 765 2.03 25.53 41.22
C SER A 765 2.86 25.50 39.94
N ASP A 766 2.29 25.97 38.82
CA ASP A 766 2.89 26.02 37.50
C ASP A 766 2.28 27.16 36.68
N ALA A 767 3.04 27.74 35.75
CA ALA A 767 2.53 28.79 34.89
C ALA A 767 3.16 28.78 33.49
N ALA A 768 2.38 29.17 32.50
CA ALA A 768 2.84 29.34 31.13
C ALA A 768 2.16 30.53 30.46
N LEU A 769 2.86 31.17 29.53
CA LEU A 769 2.35 32.27 28.72
C LEU A 769 2.31 31.83 27.25
N GLN A 770 1.18 32.04 26.58
CA GLN A 770 1.04 31.84 25.16
C GLN A 770 0.67 33.15 24.48
N LEU A 771 1.34 33.45 23.37
CA LEU A 771 1.06 34.59 22.52
C LEU A 771 0.52 34.08 21.18
N ASN A 772 -0.46 34.79 20.62
CA ASN A 772 -0.98 34.48 19.29
C ASN A 772 -0.36 35.45 18.29
N MET A 773 0.35 34.89 17.30
CA MET A 773 0.98 35.66 16.23
C MET A 773 1.14 34.80 14.97
N ASP A 774 1.36 35.46 13.83
CA ASP A 774 1.61 34.76 12.57
C ASP A 774 3.05 34.24 12.50
N MET A 775 3.20 32.95 12.81
CA MET A 775 4.49 32.25 12.78
C MET A 775 5.00 31.99 11.35
N GLN A 776 4.14 32.07 10.30
CA GLN A 776 4.56 31.82 8.92
C GLN A 776 5.52 32.90 8.39
N SER A 777 5.45 34.10 8.98
CA SER A 777 6.34 35.22 8.67
C SER A 777 7.78 35.03 9.18
N ILE A 778 8.03 34.01 10.01
CA ILE A 778 9.32 33.78 10.68
C ILE A 778 10.08 32.63 10.00
N ASN A 779 11.15 32.95 9.26
CA ASN A 779 11.97 31.95 8.55
C ASN A 779 13.09 31.33 9.40
N LYS A 780 13.43 31.92 10.56
CA LYS A 780 14.46 31.45 11.49
C LYS A 780 14.04 31.77 12.93
N PRO A 781 14.40 30.93 13.92
CA PRO A 781 14.10 31.22 15.31
C PRO A 781 14.62 32.59 15.76
N ILE A 782 13.78 33.30 16.51
CA ILE A 782 14.08 34.60 17.12
C ILE A 782 13.75 34.56 18.61
N GLU A 783 14.30 35.50 19.37
CA GLU A 783 14.27 35.47 20.83
C GLU A 783 13.77 36.81 21.39
N TRP A 784 12.85 36.76 22.34
CA TRP A 784 12.41 37.94 23.11
C TRP A 784 12.71 37.75 24.58
N ASN A 785 13.25 38.77 25.23
CA ASN A 785 13.43 38.77 26.67
C ASN A 785 12.06 38.88 27.35
N VAL A 786 11.91 38.14 28.45
CA VAL A 786 10.72 38.16 29.28
C VAL A 786 11.10 38.66 30.66
N PHE A 787 10.47 39.74 31.10
CA PHE A 787 10.65 40.31 32.42
C PHE A 787 9.34 40.29 33.20
N GLY A 788 9.42 40.19 34.51
CA GLY A 788 8.29 40.36 35.42
C GLY A 788 8.51 41.59 36.29
N LEU A 789 7.52 42.47 36.39
CA LEU A 789 7.55 43.64 37.28
C LEU A 789 7.40 43.19 38.74
N LEU A 790 8.22 43.72 39.64
CA LEU A 790 8.20 43.41 41.06
C LEU A 790 7.11 44.23 41.75
N GLU A 791 5.86 43.76 41.64
CA GLU A 791 4.69 44.48 42.16
C GLU A 791 4.67 44.59 43.69
N ASP A 792 4.83 45.82 44.23
CA ASP A 792 4.65 46.15 45.65
C ASP A 792 3.76 47.41 45.81
N PRO A 793 2.59 47.33 46.46
CA PRO A 793 1.71 48.48 46.68
C PRO A 793 2.32 49.57 47.56
N ALA A 794 3.45 49.32 48.24
CA ALA A 794 4.22 50.36 48.92
C ALA A 794 5.03 51.27 47.97
N ILE A 795 5.17 50.87 46.70
CA ILE A 795 5.85 51.65 45.66
C ILE A 795 4.80 52.50 44.94
N SER A 796 4.82 53.82 45.19
CA SER A 796 3.90 54.77 44.53
C SER A 796 4.24 54.99 43.04
N THR A 797 5.53 54.92 42.68
CA THR A 797 6.03 55.05 41.30
C THR A 797 7.29 54.18 41.10
N TYR A 798 7.47 53.59 39.92
CA TYR A 798 8.66 52.78 39.58
C TYR A 798 9.82 53.60 39.01
N GLY A 799 10.08 54.76 39.61
CA GLY A 799 11.00 55.78 39.11
C GLY A 799 10.33 57.15 38.96
N GLU A 800 11.12 58.16 38.63
CA GLU A 800 10.60 59.50 38.33
C GLU A 800 9.69 59.45 37.10
N ASP A 801 8.50 60.05 37.22
CA ASP A 801 7.47 60.13 36.17
C ASP A 801 6.96 58.78 35.62
N LYS A 802 7.22 57.66 36.32
CA LYS A 802 6.68 56.34 35.98
C LYS A 802 5.40 56.03 36.76
N LEU A 803 4.45 55.31 36.15
CA LEU A 803 3.23 54.85 36.80
C LEU A 803 3.52 53.82 37.91
N GLY A 804 2.59 53.68 38.86
CA GLY A 804 2.61 52.64 39.89
C GLY A 804 1.97 51.32 39.45
N VAL A 805 1.77 50.40 40.40
CA VAL A 805 1.24 49.03 40.21
C VAL A 805 -0.12 49.02 39.47
N GLU A 806 -1.00 49.97 39.77
CA GLU A 806 -2.40 50.05 39.26
C GLU A 806 -2.53 50.77 37.91
N TRP A 807 -1.51 50.72 37.05
CA TRP A 807 -1.55 51.37 35.72
C TRP A 807 -2.69 50.83 34.84
N GLN A 808 -3.24 51.70 33.99
CA GLN A 808 -4.28 51.37 32.99
C GLN A 808 -3.71 51.46 31.57
N GLU A 809 -4.19 50.62 30.65
CA GLU A 809 -3.72 50.54 29.26
C GLU A 809 -3.94 51.85 28.48
N SER A 810 -4.98 52.61 28.83
CA SER A 810 -5.31 53.92 28.27
C SER A 810 -4.42 55.05 28.78
N LYS A 811 -3.53 54.77 29.74
CA LYS A 811 -2.61 55.73 30.34
C LYS A 811 -1.15 55.35 30.18
N LEU A 812 -0.86 54.10 29.79
CA LEU A 812 0.50 53.61 29.65
C LEU A 812 1.13 54.12 28.36
N THR A 813 2.22 54.85 28.48
CA THR A 813 3.01 55.40 27.38
C THR A 813 4.48 55.03 27.57
N TRP A 814 5.31 55.21 26.56
CA TRP A 814 6.75 54.97 26.68
C TRP A 814 7.39 55.78 27.82
N ALA A 815 6.99 57.05 27.94
CA ALA A 815 7.53 57.98 28.93
C ALA A 815 7.20 57.56 30.37
N ASN A 816 6.03 56.96 30.63
CA ASN A 816 5.57 56.66 31.98
C ASN A 816 5.51 55.15 32.33
N ALA A 817 5.89 54.25 31.41
CA ALA A 817 5.80 52.82 31.65
C ALA A 817 6.72 52.32 32.78
N PRO A 818 6.20 51.50 33.73
CA PRO A 818 6.93 51.05 34.90
C PRO A 818 8.04 50.07 34.53
N GLY A 819 9.25 50.27 35.07
CA GLY A 819 10.41 49.45 34.74
C GLY A 819 10.98 49.70 33.34
N ASN A 820 10.41 50.60 32.54
CA ASN A 820 10.95 50.96 31.22
C ASN A 820 12.18 51.88 31.34
N LEU A 821 13.27 51.54 30.66
CA LEU A 821 14.39 52.45 30.38
C LEU A 821 14.33 52.93 28.93
N ASN A 822 14.75 54.17 28.69
CA ASN A 822 14.93 54.76 27.36
C ASN A 822 16.18 54.19 26.69
N LEU A 823 16.17 52.88 26.48
CA LEU A 823 17.19 52.08 25.82
C LEU A 823 16.49 51.03 24.95
N PRO A 824 17.10 50.66 23.80
CA PRO A 824 16.55 49.62 22.94
C PRO A 824 16.52 48.26 23.65
N GLY A 825 15.80 47.31 23.05
CA GLY A 825 15.98 45.90 23.41
C GLY A 825 17.42 45.44 23.15
N ASP A 826 17.91 44.45 23.88
CA ASP A 826 19.17 43.74 23.60
C ASP A 826 19.20 42.47 24.45
N ALA A 827 20.14 41.57 24.20
CA ALA A 827 20.27 40.36 25.00
C ALA A 827 20.48 40.72 26.48
N TYR A 828 19.64 40.20 27.37
CA TYR A 828 19.79 40.45 28.80
C TYR A 828 20.92 39.60 29.39
N ILE A 829 21.92 40.26 30.00
CA ILE A 829 23.08 39.61 30.60
C ILE A 829 22.81 39.42 32.09
N VAL A 830 22.31 38.23 32.45
CA VAL A 830 21.91 37.87 33.82
C VAL A 830 23.00 38.15 34.87
N ARG A 831 24.27 37.82 34.56
CA ARG A 831 25.39 38.01 35.51
C ARG A 831 25.68 39.47 35.83
N GLN A 832 25.37 40.38 34.91
CA GLN A 832 25.64 41.81 35.05
C GLN A 832 24.40 42.62 35.42
N ASN A 833 23.24 41.95 35.49
CA ASN A 833 21.95 42.58 35.75
C ASN A 833 21.67 43.75 34.79
N ARG A 834 22.00 43.60 33.51
CA ARG A 834 21.95 44.66 32.48
C ARG A 834 21.50 44.11 31.13
N GLY A 835 20.77 44.93 30.37
CA GLY A 835 20.27 44.63 29.02
C GLY A 835 18.74 44.64 28.96
N GLY A 836 18.16 44.32 27.80
CA GLY A 836 16.72 44.30 27.50
C GLY A 836 16.02 45.66 27.52
N GLY A 837 16.72 46.76 27.80
CA GLY A 837 16.14 48.09 27.97
C GLY A 837 15.17 48.20 29.16
N ILE A 838 15.29 47.35 30.18
CA ILE A 838 14.40 47.29 31.34
C ILE A 838 15.20 47.53 32.63
N ASP A 839 14.61 48.27 33.58
CA ASP A 839 15.24 48.58 34.87
C ASP A 839 15.24 47.34 35.79
N PRO A 840 16.41 46.77 36.11
CA PRO A 840 16.51 45.57 36.91
C PRO A 840 16.21 45.81 38.41
N ARG A 841 16.09 47.06 38.87
CA ARG A 841 15.71 47.36 40.26
C ARG A 841 14.26 47.01 40.54
N TYR A 842 13.42 47.14 39.52
CA TYR A 842 11.98 46.97 39.61
C TYR A 842 11.48 45.75 38.86
N THR A 843 12.34 45.04 38.14
CA THR A 843 11.95 43.89 37.34
C THR A 843 12.85 42.69 37.62
N LYS A 844 12.35 41.51 37.28
CA LYS A 844 13.12 40.27 37.28
C LYS A 844 13.08 39.65 35.89
N HIS A 845 14.25 39.32 35.35
CA HIS A 845 14.31 38.53 34.12
C HIS A 845 13.81 37.10 34.35
N LEU A 846 12.82 36.69 33.58
CA LEU A 846 12.12 35.42 33.68
C LEU A 846 12.57 34.39 32.63
N GLY A 847 13.42 34.81 31.69
CA GLY A 847 13.96 33.99 30.62
C GLY A 847 13.67 34.60 29.26
N VAL A 848 13.81 33.77 28.24
CA VAL A 848 13.64 34.15 26.83
C VAL A 848 12.48 33.35 26.25
N LEU A 849 11.61 34.03 25.50
CA LEU A 849 10.60 33.42 24.65
C LEU A 849 11.21 33.24 23.26
N THR A 850 11.36 32.00 22.82
CA THR A 850 11.86 31.68 21.48
C THR A 850 10.67 31.45 20.54
N LEU A 851 10.62 32.20 19.44
CA LEU A 851 9.60 32.05 18.40
C LEU A 851 10.17 31.14 17.31
N ASP A 852 9.88 29.86 17.39
CA ASP A 852 10.27 28.85 16.41
C ASP A 852 9.04 28.44 15.56
N PRO A 853 9.06 28.63 14.23
CA PRO A 853 7.96 28.21 13.36
C PRO A 853 7.68 26.70 13.39
N LYS A 854 8.60 25.88 13.93
CA LYS A 854 8.44 24.43 14.09
C LYS A 854 8.00 23.99 15.49
N ALA A 855 7.85 24.90 16.44
CA ALA A 855 7.42 24.54 17.79
C ALA A 855 5.90 24.26 17.82
N PRO A 856 5.45 23.20 18.52
CA PRO A 856 4.05 22.74 18.50
C PRO A 856 3.04 23.75 19.08
N PHE A 857 3.51 24.74 19.86
CA PHE A 857 2.66 25.78 20.47
C PHE A 857 3.00 27.20 20.02
N GLY A 858 3.87 27.35 19.02
CA GLY A 858 4.36 28.67 18.58
C GLY A 858 5.00 29.46 19.72
N ALA A 859 4.54 30.69 19.93
CA ALA A 859 5.02 31.62 20.94
C ALA A 859 4.57 31.22 22.37
N PHE A 860 5.19 30.16 22.92
CA PHE A 860 4.84 29.58 24.21
C PHE A 860 6.02 29.60 25.19
N LEU A 861 5.85 30.28 26.33
CA LEU A 861 6.83 30.35 27.39
C LEU A 861 6.38 29.51 28.59
N ARG A 862 7.18 28.51 28.96
CA ARG A 862 7.05 27.80 30.22
C ARG A 862 8.43 27.38 30.72
N ASN A 863 8.88 27.99 31.82
CA ASN A 863 10.16 27.64 32.43
C ASN A 863 10.12 27.81 33.97
N PRO A 864 11.11 27.27 34.70
CA PRO A 864 11.16 27.37 36.16
C PRO A 864 11.21 28.82 36.68
N SER A 865 11.94 29.72 36.02
CA SER A 865 12.06 31.12 36.44
C SER A 865 10.73 31.88 36.35
N PHE A 866 9.97 31.65 35.28
CA PHE A 866 8.63 32.19 35.08
C PHE A 866 7.67 31.62 36.14
N THR A 867 7.68 30.30 36.33
CA THR A 867 6.86 29.63 37.36
C THR A 867 7.17 30.13 38.77
N GLU A 868 8.44 30.24 39.13
CA GLU A 868 8.89 30.75 40.43
C GLU A 868 8.59 32.24 40.62
N PHE A 869 8.51 33.01 39.53
CA PHE A 869 8.01 34.37 39.61
C PHE A 869 6.51 34.38 39.92
N MET A 870 5.70 33.59 39.20
CA MET A 870 4.26 33.49 39.42
C MET A 870 3.87 32.91 40.80
N LYS A 871 4.75 32.15 41.44
CA LYS A 871 4.58 31.62 42.81
C LYS A 871 4.74 32.67 43.92
N ARG A 872 5.35 33.82 43.62
CA ARG A 872 5.63 34.83 44.65
C ARG A 872 4.33 35.43 45.18
N LYS A 873 4.31 35.74 46.46
CA LYS A 873 3.20 36.48 47.08
C LYS A 873 3.33 37.97 46.72
N HIS A 874 2.72 38.38 45.62
CA HIS A 874 2.57 39.79 45.27
C HIS A 874 1.40 40.37 46.06
N LYS A 875 1.65 41.38 46.90
CA LYS A 875 0.62 41.97 47.78
C LYS A 875 -0.55 42.58 47.00
N SER A 876 -0.32 43.01 45.75
CA SER A 876 -1.36 43.54 44.86
C SER A 876 -2.23 42.48 44.20
N GLY A 877 -1.78 41.21 44.14
CA GLY A 877 -2.45 40.18 43.33
C GLY A 877 -2.26 40.34 41.82
N LEU A 878 -1.54 41.39 41.37
CA LEU A 878 -1.29 41.70 39.96
C LEU A 878 0.09 41.19 39.52
N PHE A 879 0.18 40.78 38.25
CA PHE A 879 1.42 40.31 37.63
C PHE A 879 1.57 40.96 36.26
N THR A 880 2.56 41.85 36.13
CA THR A 880 2.93 42.45 34.86
C THR A 880 4.13 41.72 34.24
N ILE A 881 3.94 41.21 33.03
CA ILE A 881 4.97 40.62 32.16
C ILE A 881 5.34 41.63 31.08
N ILE A 882 6.63 41.84 30.88
CA ILE A 882 7.18 42.79 29.91
C ILE A 882 8.01 42.02 28.90
N LEU A 883 7.69 42.17 27.62
CA LEU A 883 8.43 41.58 26.51
C LEU A 883 9.27 42.65 25.83
N SER A 884 10.55 42.33 25.61
CA SER A 884 11.50 43.21 24.94
C SER A 884 12.31 42.40 23.92
N ALA A 885 12.43 42.91 22.69
CA ALA A 885 13.15 42.24 21.62
C ALA A 885 14.64 42.04 21.95
N VAL A 886 15.23 40.94 21.49
CA VAL A 886 16.67 40.65 21.69
C VAL A 886 17.47 41.12 20.49
N SER A 887 16.92 41.01 19.27
CA SER A 887 17.62 41.28 18.02
C SER A 887 16.99 42.41 17.22
N PRO A 888 17.77 43.20 16.46
CA PRO A 888 17.19 44.17 15.54
C PRO A 888 16.31 43.62 14.43
N LYS A 889 16.41 42.31 14.18
CA LYS A 889 15.55 41.60 13.24
C LYS A 889 14.12 41.40 13.75
N ASP A 890 13.86 41.68 15.02
CA ASP A 890 12.55 41.53 15.64
C ASP A 890 11.60 42.71 15.29
N THR A 891 12.12 43.73 14.60
CA THR A 891 11.38 44.94 14.24
C THR A 891 10.24 44.63 13.26
N GLY A 892 9.00 44.93 13.67
CA GLY A 892 7.81 44.74 12.84
C GLY A 892 7.03 43.46 13.11
N LEU A 893 7.47 42.65 14.09
CA LEU A 893 6.68 41.52 14.57
C LEU A 893 5.52 42.01 15.44
N VAL A 894 4.39 41.34 15.29
CA VAL A 894 3.14 41.73 15.95
C VAL A 894 2.52 40.53 16.66
N VAL A 895 2.01 40.78 17.86
CA VAL A 895 1.19 39.83 18.62
C VAL A 895 -0.23 40.33 18.60
N THR A 896 -1.19 39.45 18.34
CA THR A 896 -2.60 39.84 18.38
C THR A 896 -2.98 40.29 19.80
N SER A 897 -3.60 41.47 19.93
CA SER A 897 -4.05 41.97 21.23
C SER A 897 -5.43 41.41 21.60
N ARG A 898 -5.91 41.72 22.80
CA ARG A 898 -7.28 41.43 23.21
C ARG A 898 -8.35 42.14 22.37
N ASP A 899 -8.04 43.30 21.78
CA ASP A 899 -8.99 44.10 20.99
C ASP A 899 -9.27 43.51 19.60
N ALA A 900 -8.41 42.61 19.12
CA ALA A 900 -8.73 41.73 18.00
C ALA A 900 -9.70 40.59 18.38
N GLY A 901 -10.11 40.52 19.64
CA GLY A 901 -11.12 39.60 20.17
C GLY A 901 -10.53 38.47 21.01
N LYS A 902 -11.44 37.69 21.61
CA LYS A 902 -11.10 36.57 22.50
C LYS A 902 -10.28 35.46 21.84
N ALA A 903 -10.21 35.33 20.52
CA ALA A 903 -9.31 34.35 19.91
C ALA A 903 -7.85 34.85 19.87
N GLY A 904 -7.66 36.17 19.89
CA GLY A 904 -6.38 36.83 19.67
C GLY A 904 -5.57 37.15 20.94
N ALA A 905 -6.25 37.42 22.05
CA ALA A 905 -5.59 37.90 23.27
C ALA A 905 -4.46 36.96 23.80
N PRO A 906 -3.37 37.51 24.35
CA PRO A 906 -2.38 36.75 25.11
C PRO A 906 -3.01 35.95 26.25
N VAL A 907 -2.56 34.71 26.44
CA VAL A 907 -3.15 33.77 27.39
C VAL A 907 -2.12 33.37 28.45
N LEU A 908 -2.45 33.64 29.71
CA LEU A 908 -1.71 33.12 30.85
C LEU A 908 -2.40 31.85 31.36
N TYR A 909 -1.70 30.72 31.26
CA TYR A 909 -2.10 29.48 31.88
C TYR A 909 -1.50 29.39 33.28
N VAL A 910 -2.33 29.17 34.29
CA VAL A 910 -1.88 28.94 35.67
C VAL A 910 -2.46 27.63 36.18
N SER A 911 -1.61 26.86 36.85
CA SER A 911 -2.04 25.79 37.74
C SER A 911 -1.92 26.29 39.17
N TYR A 912 -2.86 25.95 40.04
CA TYR A 912 -2.85 26.35 41.44
C TYR A 912 -3.25 25.18 42.33
N PHE A 913 -2.79 25.21 43.57
CA PHE A 913 -3.24 24.27 44.58
C PHE A 913 -4.56 24.75 45.19
N ASP A 914 -5.67 24.12 44.83
CA ASP A 914 -6.94 24.34 45.50
C ASP A 914 -7.16 23.28 46.60
N SER A 915 -7.20 23.76 47.84
CA SER A 915 -7.44 22.92 49.01
C SER A 915 -8.85 22.31 49.05
N ASN A 916 -9.81 22.88 48.32
CA ASN A 916 -11.20 22.42 48.18
C ASN A 916 -11.40 21.49 46.97
N LYS A 917 -10.59 21.62 45.90
CA LYS A 917 -10.56 20.71 44.74
C LYS A 917 -9.48 19.63 44.82
N THR A 918 -8.80 19.46 45.96
CA THR A 918 -8.04 18.24 46.24
C THR A 918 -9.00 17.07 46.52
N VAL A 919 -9.85 16.77 45.54
CA VAL A 919 -10.62 15.55 45.39
C VAL A 919 -9.93 14.75 44.31
N GLY A 920 -9.05 13.88 44.77
CA GLY A 920 -8.33 12.92 43.93
C GLY A 920 -7.65 11.90 44.83
N GLY A 921 -8.46 11.16 45.55
CA GLY A 921 -8.09 9.93 46.25
C GLY A 921 -8.73 9.84 47.63
N ASP A 922 -9.64 8.94 47.94
CA ASP A 922 -10.46 7.98 47.18
C ASP A 922 -11.66 7.70 48.13
N VAL A 923 -12.68 7.01 47.63
CA VAL A 923 -13.67 6.25 48.42
C VAL A 923 -12.98 5.53 49.60
N MET A 924 -13.67 5.36 50.74
CA MET A 924 -13.18 4.64 51.95
C MET A 924 -12.22 3.49 51.60
N GLN A 925 -10.92 3.67 51.78
CA GLN A 925 -9.95 2.58 51.69
C GLN A 925 -9.57 2.15 53.10
N GLY A 926 -9.93 0.91 53.45
CA GLY A 926 -9.44 0.25 54.67
C GLY A 926 -10.13 0.67 55.97
N GLY A 927 -11.35 1.22 55.91
CA GLY A 927 -12.18 1.44 57.11
C GLY A 927 -11.79 2.64 57.97
N PHE A 928 -11.18 3.70 57.41
CA PHE A 928 -11.00 4.99 58.09
C PHE A 928 -10.85 6.15 57.08
N GLN A 929 -11.07 7.38 57.55
CA GLN A 929 -10.93 8.64 56.83
C GLN A 929 -10.29 9.67 57.76
N MET A 930 -9.15 10.24 57.37
CA MET A 930 -8.44 11.26 58.14
C MET A 930 -8.41 12.58 57.35
N GLY A 931 -8.92 13.65 57.96
CA GLY A 931 -8.85 15.03 57.48
C GLY A 931 -7.43 15.58 57.55
N LYS A 932 -7.16 16.66 56.81
CA LYS A 932 -5.86 17.34 56.85
C LYS A 932 -5.62 17.98 58.22
N VAL A 933 -4.36 18.03 58.65
CA VAL A 933 -3.93 18.83 59.81
C VAL A 933 -4.03 20.31 59.47
N ASN A 934 -5.04 20.97 60.00
CA ASN A 934 -5.19 22.41 60.03
C ASN A 934 -4.28 22.99 61.11
N ILE A 935 -3.61 24.10 60.81
CA ILE A 935 -2.67 24.75 61.73
C ILE A 935 -3.05 26.22 61.81
N ASP A 936 -3.36 26.70 63.00
CA ASP A 936 -3.41 28.13 63.28
C ASP A 936 -1.97 28.65 63.34
N ILE A 937 -1.60 29.45 62.36
CA ILE A 937 -0.23 29.95 62.18
C ILE A 937 0.22 30.94 63.27
N TYR A 938 -0.69 31.48 64.07
CA TYR A 938 -0.36 32.43 65.15
C TYR A 938 -0.26 31.74 66.50
N THR A 939 -1.14 30.77 66.76
CA THR A 939 -1.19 30.07 68.06
C THR A 939 -0.49 28.72 68.04
N LEU A 940 -0.18 28.19 66.85
CA LEU A 940 0.30 26.83 66.58
C LEU A 940 -0.63 25.75 67.16
N ALA A 941 -1.92 26.08 67.28
CA ALA A 941 -2.96 25.10 67.53
C ALA A 941 -3.19 24.29 66.24
N CYS A 942 -3.06 22.98 66.34
CA CYS A 942 -3.29 22.05 65.24
C CYS A 942 -4.59 21.30 65.45
N SER A 943 -5.35 21.03 64.38
CA SER A 943 -6.53 20.17 64.42
C SER A 943 -6.68 19.34 63.16
N PHE A 944 -7.26 18.14 63.28
CA PHE A 944 -7.67 17.31 62.14
C PHE A 944 -8.87 16.47 62.54
N ASP A 945 -9.68 16.08 61.56
CA ASP A 945 -10.80 15.16 61.80
C ASP A 945 -10.36 13.74 61.50
N LEU A 946 -10.89 12.78 62.25
CA LEU A 946 -10.71 11.36 61.98
C LEU A 946 -12.09 10.71 62.08
N THR A 947 -12.41 9.86 61.11
CA THR A 947 -13.59 9.00 61.07
C THR A 947 -13.08 7.58 60.86
N ILE A 948 -13.60 6.61 61.60
CA ILE A 948 -13.29 5.19 61.38
C ILE A 948 -14.56 4.45 60.96
N GLY A 949 -14.45 3.41 60.15
CA GLY A 949 -15.57 2.66 59.57
C GLY A 949 -16.05 1.47 60.40
N GLN A 950 -15.38 1.19 61.52
CA GLN A 950 -15.76 0.21 62.54
C GLN A 950 -15.30 0.76 63.89
N PRO A 951 -16.08 0.61 64.99
CA PRO A 951 -15.63 1.06 66.30
C PRO A 951 -14.40 0.29 66.73
N GLN A 952 -13.31 0.99 67.05
CA GLN A 952 -12.06 0.35 67.48
C GLN A 952 -11.24 1.34 68.32
N PHE A 953 -10.26 0.81 69.06
CA PHE A 953 -9.29 1.65 69.74
C PHE A 953 -8.32 2.28 68.74
N VAL A 954 -8.09 3.59 68.86
CA VAL A 954 -7.08 4.29 68.05
C VAL A 954 -6.07 5.03 68.91
N GLN A 955 -4.81 4.94 68.50
CA GLN A 955 -3.71 5.71 69.05
C GLN A 955 -3.21 6.69 68.00
N ILE A 956 -3.14 7.97 68.36
CA ILE A 956 -2.68 9.03 67.47
C ILE A 956 -1.41 9.66 68.03
N GLU A 957 -0.34 9.63 67.26
CA GLU A 957 1.00 10.06 67.66
C GLU A 957 1.54 11.09 66.67
N ILE A 958 2.40 12.00 67.15
CA ILE A 958 3.17 12.91 66.28
C ILE A 958 4.63 12.50 66.29
N TYR A 959 5.24 12.42 65.12
CA TYR A 959 6.67 12.18 64.91
C TYR A 959 7.30 13.37 64.18
N ASN A 960 8.58 13.65 64.46
CA ASN A 960 9.36 14.57 63.63
C ASN A 960 9.96 13.84 62.41
N GLU A 961 10.64 14.60 61.54
CA GLU A 961 11.29 14.06 60.33
C GLU A 961 12.35 12.99 60.59
N PHE A 962 12.93 12.94 61.79
CA PHE A 962 13.93 11.95 62.21
C PHE A 962 13.29 10.69 62.84
N GLY A 963 11.96 10.58 62.83
CA GLY A 963 11.25 9.44 63.42
C GLY A 963 11.21 9.44 64.95
N LYS A 964 11.54 10.57 65.60
CA LYS A 964 11.37 10.73 67.05
C LYS A 964 9.92 11.11 67.36
N ARG A 965 9.28 10.37 68.26
CA ARG A 965 7.92 10.69 68.75
C ARG A 965 7.95 11.98 69.57
N MET A 966 7.16 12.95 69.14
CA MET A 966 7.01 14.27 69.77
C MET A 966 5.95 14.25 70.85
N MET A 967 4.79 13.64 70.56
CA MET A 967 3.70 13.49 71.54
C MET A 967 2.69 12.41 71.12
N ILE A 968 1.83 12.03 72.05
CA ILE A 968 0.59 11.29 71.80
C ILE A 968 -0.55 12.31 71.88
N VAL A 969 -1.38 12.36 70.84
CA VAL A 969 -2.53 13.28 70.72
C VAL A 969 -3.76 12.68 71.39
N ALA A 970 -4.02 11.39 71.19
CA ALA A 970 -5.15 10.69 71.77
C ALA A 970 -4.93 9.17 71.78
N GLU A 971 -5.56 8.53 72.76
CA GLU A 971 -5.64 7.08 72.96
C GLU A 971 -7.05 6.78 73.46
N GLN A 972 -7.96 6.43 72.54
CA GLN A 972 -9.37 6.24 72.89
C GLN A 972 -10.08 5.29 71.92
N GLU A 973 -11.17 4.68 72.39
CA GLU A 973 -12.14 4.06 71.50
C GLU A 973 -12.86 5.14 70.69
N MET A 974 -13.05 4.88 69.42
CA MET A 974 -13.84 5.73 68.52
C MET A 974 -15.06 4.97 68.02
N GLU A 975 -16.17 5.69 67.86
CA GLU A 975 -17.39 5.17 67.25
C GLU A 975 -17.24 5.11 65.72
N SER A 976 -17.97 4.19 65.09
CA SER A 976 -18.02 4.08 63.63
C SER A 976 -18.69 5.30 62.99
N GLU A 977 -18.20 5.71 61.83
CA GLU A 977 -18.77 6.70 60.91
C GLU A 977 -19.00 8.10 61.48
N LYS A 978 -18.46 8.39 62.66
CA LYS A 978 -18.54 9.70 63.30
C LYS A 978 -17.19 10.41 63.23
N ALA A 979 -17.18 11.55 62.55
CA ALA A 979 -16.01 12.40 62.52
C ALA A 979 -15.75 12.98 63.92
N MET A 980 -14.55 12.74 64.45
CA MET A 980 -14.07 13.37 65.68
C MET A 980 -12.89 14.28 65.37
N THR A 981 -12.96 15.51 65.85
CA THR A 981 -11.86 16.47 65.73
C THR A 981 -10.85 16.27 66.84
N PHE A 982 -9.61 15.99 66.47
CA PHE A 982 -8.47 15.94 67.37
C PHE A 982 -7.72 17.24 67.33
N LYS A 983 -7.23 17.69 68.49
CA LYS A 983 -6.48 18.94 68.64
C LYS A 983 -5.19 18.70 69.41
N PHE A 984 -4.11 19.34 69.00
CA PHE A 984 -2.85 19.37 69.74
C PHE A 984 -2.16 20.71 69.57
N ASN A 985 -1.20 21.01 70.44
CA ASN A 985 -0.46 22.27 70.39
C ASN A 985 0.99 22.00 70.01
N ALA A 986 1.46 22.67 68.96
CA ALA A 986 2.79 22.53 68.41
C ALA A 986 3.77 23.65 68.82
N LYS A 987 3.41 24.50 69.79
CA LYS A 987 4.22 25.68 70.18
C LYS A 987 5.64 25.35 70.66
N THR A 988 5.87 24.14 71.15
CA THR A 988 7.21 23.68 71.59
C THR A 988 7.96 22.91 70.50
N PHE A 989 7.36 22.72 69.33
CA PHE A 989 7.95 21.93 68.26
C PHE A 989 8.88 22.84 67.44
N PRO A 990 10.12 22.43 67.17
CA PRO A 990 10.99 23.17 66.25
C PRO A 990 10.35 23.36 64.87
N THR A 991 10.74 24.42 64.14
CA THR A 991 10.41 24.52 62.71
C THR A 991 10.91 23.27 61.97
N GLY A 992 10.05 22.59 61.22
CA GLY A 992 10.40 21.34 60.55
C GLY A 992 9.21 20.52 60.03
N LYS A 993 9.51 19.34 59.49
CA LYS A 993 8.49 18.39 59.01
C LYS A 993 8.09 17.43 60.12
N TYR A 994 6.79 17.17 60.20
CA TYR A 994 6.19 16.28 61.17
C TYR A 994 5.26 15.31 60.47
N LYS A 995 4.93 14.23 61.17
CA LYS A 995 3.97 13.23 60.73
C LYS A 995 2.99 12.96 61.86
N VAL A 996 1.70 13.01 61.56
CA VAL A 996 0.69 12.37 62.38
C VAL A 996 0.65 10.90 61.99
N LYS A 997 0.84 10.01 62.96
CA LYS A 997 0.69 8.57 62.82
C LYS A 997 -0.57 8.15 63.56
N VAL A 998 -1.53 7.58 62.85
CA VAL A 998 -2.75 6.99 63.41
C VAL A 998 -2.63 5.48 63.32
N VAL A 999 -2.77 4.81 64.46
CA VAL A 999 -2.71 3.35 64.59
C VAL A 999 -4.07 2.90 65.13
N GLY A 1000 -4.84 2.18 64.32
CA GLY A 1000 -5.99 1.40 64.74
C GLY A 1000 -5.64 -0.09 64.75
N GLU A 1001 -6.57 -0.91 65.21
CA GLU A 1001 -6.40 -2.37 65.28
C GLU A 1001 -6.17 -3.02 63.90
N ALA A 1002 -6.80 -2.46 62.85
CA ALA A 1002 -6.74 -2.99 61.49
C ALA A 1002 -6.00 -2.09 60.48
N PHE A 1003 -5.50 -0.92 60.90
CA PHE A 1003 -4.84 0.02 60.00
C PHE A 1003 -3.76 0.86 60.67
N GLN A 1004 -2.76 1.26 59.89
CA GLN A 1004 -1.79 2.29 60.28
C GLN A 1004 -1.65 3.30 59.15
N LYS A 1005 -1.77 4.59 59.46
CA LYS A 1005 -1.58 5.66 58.47
C LYS A 1005 -0.71 6.78 59.01
N GLU A 1006 0.14 7.29 58.14
CA GLU A 1006 0.93 8.50 58.40
C GLU A 1006 0.50 9.63 57.46
N GLN A 1007 0.33 10.83 58.01
CA GLN A 1007 0.09 12.06 57.27
C GLN A 1007 1.15 13.10 57.64
N GLY A 1008 1.89 13.56 56.64
CA GLY A 1008 2.90 14.61 56.83
C GLY A 1008 2.26 16.00 56.97
N PHE A 1009 2.81 16.83 57.85
CA PHE A 1009 2.49 18.24 57.98
C PHE A 1009 3.75 19.04 58.35
N TYR A 1010 3.70 20.35 58.21
CA TYR A 1010 4.86 21.23 58.41
C TYR A 1010 4.53 22.27 59.47
N ILE A 1011 5.45 22.48 60.41
CA ILE A 1011 5.36 23.55 61.41
C ILE A 1011 6.44 24.57 61.12
N LEU A 1012 6.04 25.84 61.06
CA LEU A 1012 6.90 27.02 60.99
C LEU A 1012 6.69 27.78 62.31
N ASN A 1013 7.48 27.43 63.33
CA ASN A 1013 7.49 28.04 64.66
C ASN A 1013 8.53 29.16 64.74
#